data_AF-B5VHZ1-F1
#
_entry.id   AF-B5VHZ1-F1
#
_cell.length_a   1.000
_cell.length_b   1.000
_cell.length_c   1.000
_cell.angle_alpha   90.00
_cell.angle_beta   90.00
_cell.angle_gamma   90.00
#
_symmetry.space_group_name_H-M   'P 1'
#
loop_
_entity.id
_entity.type
_entity.pdbx_description
1 polymer ?
#
loop_
_entity_poly.entity_id
_entity_poly.type
_entity_poly.pdbx_seq_one_letter_code
_entity_poly.pdbx_strand_id
1 'polypeptide(L)'
;LQSNLMKRAFSILESLYLVPEHKQRFIEDYNMYLNSFSKNDPNFPILKMNEKLTNDLETSFKDVNYNDKTLAIMIHHALNFHSTTSSMLLKPIISAYLKMSVNGIREIFSCLDILTISDLNILMNDLKVITPSQLPNTVRPILESLTLSPTPVNNIENEEGLNKVEAENDSKLHKASNASSDSIKKPSLDPLREVSFHGSTEVLSKDAEKLIAVDTIGMRVIRHTLLGLSLTPEQKEQISKFKFDANDNVLKMKPTKNDDNNNSINFFEIYNSLPTLEEKKAFESALNIFNQDRQKVLENRATEAARERWKHDFEEAKARGDISIEKNLNVKLWKWYNEMLPLVKEEINHCRSLLSEKLSDKKSLNKVDTNRLGYGPYLTLIDPGKMCVITILELLKLNSTGGVIEGMRTARAVISVGKAIEMEFRSEQVLKSESQAFRDVNKKSPEFKKLVQNAKSVFRSSQIEQSKILWPQSIRARIGSVLISMLIQVAKVSVQGVDPVTKAKVHGEAPAFAHGYQYHNGSKLGVLKIHKTLIRQLNGERLIASVQPQLLPMLVEPKPWVNWRSGGYHYTQSTLLRTKDSPEQVAYLKAASDNGDIDRVYDGLNVLGRTPWTVNRKVFDVVSQVWNKGEGFLDIPGAQDEMVLPPAPPKNSDPTILRAWKLQVKTIANK
;
A
#
# COMPACT_ATOMS: atom_id res chain seq x y z
N LEU A 1 2.36 -23.22 -20.77
CA LEU A 1 3.40 -23.29 -21.81
C LEU A 1 4.82 -23.03 -21.27
N GLN A 2 5.04 -22.06 -20.36
CA GLN A 2 6.37 -21.77 -19.76
C GLN A 2 6.96 -22.84 -18.81
N SER A 3 6.33 -24.00 -18.63
CA SER A 3 6.68 -25.00 -17.60
C SER A 3 7.14 -26.36 -18.15
N ASN A 4 7.47 -26.45 -19.44
CA ASN A 4 7.95 -27.65 -20.16
C ASN A 4 7.08 -28.92 -20.08
N LEU A 5 5.91 -28.87 -19.43
CA LEU A 5 4.96 -29.98 -19.29
C LEU A 5 4.06 -30.14 -20.54
N MET A 6 4.67 -30.54 -21.66
CA MET A 6 3.99 -30.57 -22.98
C MET A 6 2.77 -31.50 -23.02
N LYS A 7 2.79 -32.66 -22.35
CA LYS A 7 1.62 -33.56 -22.26
C LYS A 7 0.43 -32.91 -21.54
N ARG A 8 0.69 -32.10 -20.51
CA ARG A 8 -0.35 -31.36 -19.78
C ARG A 8 -0.88 -30.18 -20.60
N ALA A 9 -0.03 -29.52 -21.38
CA ALA A 9 -0.47 -28.46 -22.29
C ALA A 9 -1.41 -29.00 -23.39
N PHE A 10 -1.13 -30.19 -23.93
CA PHE A 10 -2.01 -30.84 -24.91
C PHE A 10 -3.38 -31.20 -24.32
N SER A 11 -3.43 -31.79 -23.12
CA SER A 11 -4.70 -32.09 -22.43
C SER A 11 -5.52 -30.83 -22.08
N ILE A 12 -4.87 -29.68 -21.90
CA ILE A 12 -5.56 -28.39 -21.76
C ILE A 12 -6.14 -27.93 -23.11
N LEU A 13 -5.46 -28.15 -24.24
CA LEU A 13 -6.02 -27.86 -25.56
C LEU A 13 -7.23 -28.74 -25.88
N GLU A 14 -7.19 -30.04 -25.54
CA GLU A 14 -8.35 -30.94 -25.66
C GLU A 14 -9.56 -30.41 -24.88
N SER A 15 -9.37 -29.92 -23.65
CA SER A 15 -10.48 -29.37 -22.85
C SER A 15 -10.98 -28.01 -23.35
N LEU A 16 -10.11 -27.17 -23.92
CA LEU A 16 -10.49 -25.89 -24.54
C LEU A 16 -11.26 -26.09 -25.85
N TYR A 17 -10.93 -27.11 -26.64
CA TYR A 17 -11.62 -27.43 -27.90
C TYR A 17 -13.11 -27.80 -27.70
N LEU A 18 -13.45 -28.39 -26.55
CA LEU A 18 -14.82 -28.72 -26.18
C LEU A 18 -15.70 -27.48 -25.90
N VAL A 19 -15.13 -26.29 -25.77
CA VAL A 19 -15.86 -25.03 -25.51
C VAL A 19 -16.25 -24.37 -26.84
N PRO A 20 -17.55 -24.31 -27.21
CA PRO A 20 -17.96 -23.85 -28.55
C PRO A 20 -17.54 -22.40 -28.86
N GLU A 21 -17.59 -21.52 -27.87
CA GLU A 21 -17.21 -20.11 -28.00
C GLU A 21 -15.70 -19.92 -28.30
N HIS A 22 -14.87 -20.90 -27.92
CA HIS A 22 -13.41 -20.81 -28.06
C HIS A 22 -12.89 -21.33 -29.41
N LYS A 23 -13.71 -22.08 -30.16
CA LYS A 23 -13.28 -22.72 -31.43
C LYS A 23 -12.70 -21.73 -32.44
N GLN A 24 -13.18 -20.48 -32.49
CA GLN A 24 -12.68 -19.45 -33.41
C GLN A 24 -11.23 -19.00 -33.14
N ARG A 25 -10.74 -19.08 -31.89
CA ARG A 25 -9.37 -18.68 -31.51
C ARG A 25 -8.44 -19.86 -31.22
N PHE A 26 -8.98 -21.08 -31.19
CA PHE A 26 -8.26 -22.29 -30.82
C PHE A 26 -6.96 -22.52 -31.62
N ILE A 27 -6.95 -22.18 -32.92
CA ILE A 27 -5.76 -22.32 -33.76
C ILE A 27 -4.59 -21.41 -33.34
N GLU A 28 -4.87 -20.27 -32.69
CA GLU A 28 -3.82 -19.37 -32.16
C GLU A 28 -3.11 -20.01 -30.96
N ASP A 29 -3.87 -20.61 -30.04
CA ASP A 29 -3.33 -21.34 -28.89
C ASP A 29 -2.60 -22.63 -29.31
N TYR A 30 -3.13 -23.36 -30.30
CA TYR A 30 -2.42 -24.51 -30.88
C TYR A 30 -1.10 -24.08 -31.52
N ASN A 31 -1.07 -22.94 -32.23
CA ASN A 31 0.17 -22.37 -32.77
C ASN A 31 1.18 -21.96 -31.68
N MET A 32 0.71 -21.44 -30.53
CA MET A 32 1.58 -21.19 -29.37
C MET A 32 2.17 -22.49 -28.79
N TYR A 33 1.36 -23.55 -28.70
CA TYR A 33 1.83 -24.88 -28.32
C TYR A 33 2.85 -25.44 -29.32
N LEU A 34 2.57 -25.39 -30.62
CA LEU A 34 3.45 -25.89 -31.68
C LEU A 34 4.80 -25.16 -31.72
N ASN A 35 4.81 -23.83 -31.57
CA ASN A 35 6.04 -23.03 -31.47
C ASN A 35 6.85 -23.43 -30.22
N SER A 36 6.19 -23.63 -29.06
CA SER A 36 6.88 -24.11 -27.86
C SER A 36 7.41 -25.54 -27.99
N PHE A 37 6.74 -26.41 -28.76
CA PHE A 37 7.21 -27.76 -29.08
C PHE A 37 8.46 -27.71 -29.97
N SER A 38 8.41 -26.92 -31.05
CA SER A 38 9.55 -26.67 -31.94
C SER A 38 10.80 -26.12 -31.23
N LYS A 39 10.63 -25.40 -30.12
CA LYS A 39 11.75 -24.84 -29.33
C LYS A 39 12.33 -25.81 -28.31
N ASN A 40 11.56 -26.81 -27.88
CA ASN A 40 12.00 -27.78 -26.89
C ASN A 40 12.77 -28.96 -27.52
N ASP A 41 12.37 -29.41 -28.71
CA ASP A 41 12.99 -30.54 -29.44
C ASP A 41 13.50 -30.10 -30.84
N PRO A 42 14.58 -29.30 -30.95
CA PRO A 42 15.03 -28.72 -32.23
C PRO A 42 15.56 -29.74 -33.27
N ASN A 43 15.89 -30.97 -32.83
CA ASN A 43 16.36 -32.06 -33.70
C ASN A 43 15.23 -33.06 -34.06
N PHE A 44 13.95 -32.67 -33.94
CA PHE A 44 12.85 -33.57 -34.25
C PHE A 44 12.71 -33.76 -35.79
N PRO A 45 12.56 -35.00 -36.31
CA PRO A 45 12.47 -35.21 -37.75
C PRO A 45 11.25 -34.54 -38.39
N ILE A 46 11.45 -33.75 -39.44
CA ILE A 46 10.40 -32.96 -40.12
C ILE A 46 9.20 -33.80 -40.60
N LEU A 47 9.45 -35.02 -41.09
CA LEU A 47 8.40 -35.97 -41.48
C LEU A 47 7.49 -36.35 -40.30
N LYS A 48 8.07 -36.62 -39.13
CA LYS A 48 7.31 -36.92 -37.90
C LYS A 48 6.57 -35.70 -37.35
N MET A 49 7.06 -34.48 -37.63
CA MET A 49 6.35 -33.25 -37.27
C MET A 49 5.11 -33.04 -38.15
N ASN A 50 5.22 -33.34 -39.45
CA ASN A 50 4.05 -33.37 -40.35
C ASN A 50 3.05 -34.44 -39.91
N GLU A 51 3.49 -35.69 -39.70
CA GLU A 51 2.63 -36.77 -39.22
C GLU A 51 1.94 -36.41 -37.89
N LYS A 52 2.63 -35.72 -36.97
CA LYS A 52 2.02 -35.24 -35.73
C LYS A 52 0.96 -34.17 -36.00
N LEU A 53 1.24 -33.18 -36.85
CA LEU A 53 0.30 -32.11 -37.17
C LEU A 53 -0.94 -32.64 -37.90
N THR A 54 -0.78 -33.57 -38.86
CA THR A 54 -1.93 -34.20 -39.53
C THR A 54 -2.73 -35.06 -38.55
N ASN A 55 -2.08 -35.88 -37.72
CA ASN A 55 -2.78 -36.68 -36.71
C ASN A 55 -3.51 -35.81 -35.67
N ASP A 56 -2.89 -34.75 -35.15
CA ASP A 56 -3.52 -33.84 -34.18
C ASP A 56 -4.80 -33.21 -34.76
N LEU A 57 -4.76 -32.76 -36.03
CA LEU A 57 -5.92 -32.13 -36.70
C LEU A 57 -6.99 -33.15 -37.12
N GLU A 58 -6.60 -34.30 -37.70
CA GLU A 58 -7.55 -35.30 -38.21
C GLU A 58 -8.18 -36.17 -37.10
N THR A 59 -7.44 -36.43 -36.01
CA THR A 59 -7.92 -37.32 -34.93
C THR A 59 -8.51 -36.55 -33.75
N SER A 60 -7.83 -35.49 -33.26
CA SER A 60 -8.26 -34.74 -32.08
C SER A 60 -9.09 -33.48 -32.40
N PHE A 61 -8.80 -32.76 -33.49
CA PHE A 61 -9.34 -31.41 -33.74
C PHE A 61 -10.05 -31.24 -35.10
N LYS A 62 -10.99 -32.16 -35.39
CA LYS A 62 -11.65 -32.34 -36.70
C LYS A 62 -12.30 -31.12 -37.37
N ASP A 63 -12.60 -30.06 -36.63
CA ASP A 63 -13.23 -28.83 -37.17
C ASP A 63 -12.21 -27.70 -37.43
N VAL A 64 -10.90 -27.93 -37.24
CA VAL A 64 -9.87 -26.88 -37.22
C VAL A 64 -8.92 -27.03 -38.41
N ASN A 65 -8.89 -26.01 -39.27
CA ASN A 65 -7.90 -25.92 -40.35
C ASN A 65 -6.60 -25.24 -39.87
N TYR A 66 -5.48 -25.57 -40.51
CA TYR A 66 -4.22 -24.85 -40.32
C TYR A 66 -4.32 -23.40 -40.83
N ASN A 67 -3.47 -22.53 -40.29
CA ASN A 67 -3.39 -21.12 -40.69
C ASN A 67 -1.97 -20.81 -41.23
N ASP A 68 -1.79 -19.70 -41.93
CA ASP A 68 -0.50 -19.28 -42.50
C ASP A 68 0.59 -19.10 -41.41
N LYS A 69 0.20 -18.75 -40.18
CA LYS A 69 1.08 -18.74 -39.00
C LYS A 69 1.56 -20.15 -38.59
N THR A 70 0.77 -21.19 -38.82
CA THR A 70 1.15 -22.60 -38.62
C THR A 70 2.22 -23.00 -39.64
N LEU A 71 2.02 -22.63 -40.91
CA LEU A 71 3.00 -22.86 -41.98
C LEU A 71 4.33 -22.11 -41.72
N ALA A 72 4.27 -20.88 -41.20
CA ALA A 72 5.47 -20.12 -40.79
C ALA A 72 6.28 -20.84 -39.69
N ILE A 73 5.62 -21.46 -38.70
CA ILE A 73 6.30 -22.27 -37.65
C ILE A 73 6.96 -23.50 -38.28
N MET A 74 6.28 -24.19 -39.19
CA MET A 74 6.82 -25.37 -39.87
C MET A 74 8.03 -25.02 -40.75
N ILE A 75 8.02 -23.87 -41.43
CA ILE A 75 9.16 -23.36 -42.20
C ILE A 75 10.33 -23.00 -41.28
N HIS A 76 10.09 -22.31 -40.17
CA HIS A 76 11.16 -21.98 -39.19
C HIS A 76 11.78 -23.25 -38.60
N HIS A 77 10.99 -24.25 -38.21
CA HIS A 77 11.51 -25.54 -37.75
C HIS A 77 12.31 -26.28 -38.84
N ALA A 78 11.84 -26.26 -40.09
CA ALA A 78 12.55 -26.85 -41.23
C ALA A 78 13.93 -26.21 -41.47
N LEU A 79 14.05 -24.90 -41.23
CA LEU A 79 15.31 -24.15 -41.35
C LEU A 79 16.23 -24.37 -40.14
N ASN A 80 15.72 -24.47 -38.92
CA ASN A 80 16.55 -24.83 -37.75
C ASN A 80 17.18 -26.24 -37.89
N PHE A 81 16.45 -27.18 -38.48
CA PHE A 81 16.95 -28.53 -38.79
C PHE A 81 18.08 -28.55 -39.85
N HIS A 82 18.25 -27.45 -40.62
CA HIS A 82 19.29 -27.32 -41.66
C HIS A 82 20.73 -27.45 -41.10
N SER A 83 20.94 -27.25 -39.81
CA SER A 83 22.24 -27.45 -39.16
C SER A 83 22.81 -28.88 -39.31
N THR A 84 21.97 -29.89 -39.62
CA THR A 84 22.36 -31.31 -39.50
C THR A 84 22.06 -32.18 -40.74
N THR A 85 21.44 -31.70 -41.83
CA THR A 85 21.12 -32.56 -43.00
C THR A 85 21.11 -31.83 -44.36
N SER A 86 21.57 -32.54 -45.40
CA SER A 86 21.82 -32.05 -46.76
C SER A 86 20.65 -31.29 -47.43
N SER A 87 20.99 -30.15 -48.06
CA SER A 87 20.04 -29.16 -48.64
C SER A 87 19.10 -29.67 -49.74
N MET A 88 19.35 -30.86 -50.31
CA MET A 88 18.66 -31.38 -51.49
C MET A 88 17.19 -31.78 -51.25
N LEU A 89 16.85 -32.21 -50.02
CA LEU A 89 15.47 -32.59 -49.63
C LEU A 89 14.65 -31.43 -49.06
N LEU A 90 15.30 -30.36 -48.62
CA LEU A 90 14.64 -29.23 -47.95
C LEU A 90 13.86 -28.35 -48.93
N LYS A 91 14.43 -28.09 -50.11
CA LYS A 91 13.84 -27.22 -51.15
C LYS A 91 12.46 -27.72 -51.65
N PRO A 92 12.24 -29.02 -51.96
CA PRO A 92 10.92 -29.55 -52.28
C PRO A 92 9.90 -29.34 -51.17
N ILE A 93 10.26 -29.63 -49.90
CA ILE A 93 9.37 -29.56 -48.75
C ILE A 93 8.90 -28.12 -48.49
N ILE A 94 9.84 -27.16 -48.46
CA ILE A 94 9.49 -25.74 -48.30
C ILE A 94 8.64 -25.25 -49.48
N SER A 95 8.92 -25.69 -50.70
CA SER A 95 8.08 -25.35 -51.86
C SER A 95 6.66 -25.94 -51.79
N ALA A 96 6.46 -27.05 -51.08
CA ALA A 96 5.14 -27.62 -50.82
C ALA A 96 4.37 -26.79 -49.79
N TYR A 97 4.99 -26.41 -48.66
CA TYR A 97 4.33 -25.53 -47.67
C TYR A 97 3.94 -24.18 -48.26
N LEU A 98 4.78 -23.59 -49.12
CA LEU A 98 4.44 -22.33 -49.80
C LEU A 98 3.30 -22.48 -50.82
N LYS A 99 3.08 -23.66 -51.40
CA LYS A 99 1.91 -23.98 -52.23
C LYS A 99 0.65 -24.26 -51.40
N MET A 100 0.79 -24.61 -50.13
CA MET A 100 -0.32 -24.84 -49.19
C MET A 100 -0.80 -23.56 -48.49
N SER A 101 -0.25 -22.37 -48.82
CA SER A 101 -0.66 -21.09 -48.21
C SER A 101 -2.14 -20.79 -48.46
N VAL A 102 -2.86 -20.32 -47.45
CA VAL A 102 -4.31 -20.09 -47.50
C VAL A 102 -4.63 -18.68 -48.03
N ASN A 103 -4.04 -17.64 -47.44
CA ASN A 103 -4.21 -16.25 -47.88
C ASN A 103 -3.07 -15.76 -48.80
N GLY A 104 -2.09 -16.63 -49.03
CA GLY A 104 -0.99 -16.42 -49.96
C GLY A 104 0.37 -16.16 -49.31
N ILE A 105 1.43 -16.38 -50.09
CA ILE A 105 2.84 -16.41 -49.65
C ILE A 105 3.26 -15.17 -48.84
N ARG A 106 2.72 -13.99 -49.15
CA ARG A 106 3.07 -12.73 -48.46
C ARG A 106 2.59 -12.69 -47.00
N GLU A 107 1.51 -13.38 -46.66
CA GLU A 107 0.94 -13.36 -45.30
C GLU A 107 1.73 -14.27 -44.36
N ILE A 108 2.23 -15.42 -44.85
CA ILE A 108 3.22 -16.25 -44.15
C ILE A 108 4.45 -15.41 -43.77
N PHE A 109 5.01 -14.66 -44.73
CA PHE A 109 6.18 -13.80 -44.48
C PHE A 109 5.88 -12.50 -43.70
N SER A 110 4.61 -12.21 -43.41
CA SER A 110 4.25 -11.12 -42.47
C SER A 110 4.41 -11.54 -41.00
N CYS A 111 4.50 -12.84 -40.70
CA CYS A 111 4.64 -13.40 -39.36
C CYS A 111 6.08 -13.30 -38.80
N LEU A 112 6.59 -12.06 -38.68
CA LEU A 112 7.95 -11.75 -38.20
C LEU A 112 8.21 -12.12 -36.72
N ASP A 113 7.16 -12.39 -35.94
CA ASP A 113 7.27 -12.92 -34.57
C ASP A 113 7.88 -14.34 -34.50
N ILE A 114 7.95 -15.03 -35.65
CA ILE A 114 8.35 -16.45 -35.76
C ILE A 114 9.53 -16.61 -36.73
N LEU A 115 9.43 -16.03 -37.94
CA LEU A 115 10.49 -16.12 -38.94
C LEU A 115 11.54 -15.02 -38.70
N THR A 116 12.78 -15.43 -38.43
CA THR A 116 13.88 -14.49 -38.18
C THR A 116 14.44 -13.92 -39.48
N ILE A 117 15.15 -12.78 -39.38
CA ILE A 117 15.82 -12.17 -40.53
C ILE A 117 16.89 -13.12 -41.13
N SER A 118 17.50 -13.98 -40.30
CA SER A 118 18.42 -15.03 -40.76
C SER A 118 17.72 -16.10 -41.60
N ASP A 119 16.52 -16.53 -41.20
CA ASP A 119 15.72 -17.51 -41.94
C ASP A 119 15.35 -17.01 -43.34
N LEU A 120 14.94 -15.74 -43.42
CA LEU A 120 14.62 -15.07 -44.68
C LEU A 120 15.84 -14.94 -45.60
N ASN A 121 17.03 -14.72 -45.03
CA ASN A 121 18.29 -14.67 -45.78
C ASN A 121 18.64 -16.04 -46.41
N ILE A 122 18.54 -17.14 -45.64
CA ILE A 122 18.77 -18.51 -46.12
C ILE A 122 17.78 -18.90 -47.23
N LEU A 123 16.50 -18.55 -47.06
CA LEU A 123 15.46 -18.81 -48.07
C LEU A 123 15.70 -18.05 -49.40
N MET A 124 16.29 -16.86 -49.32
CA MET A 124 16.57 -15.98 -50.45
C MET A 124 17.86 -16.36 -51.18
N ASN A 125 18.98 -16.48 -50.45
CA ASN A 125 20.31 -16.63 -51.02
C ASN A 125 20.70 -18.10 -51.28
N ASP A 126 20.52 -18.99 -50.30
CA ASP A 126 20.99 -20.38 -50.38
C ASP A 126 19.99 -21.26 -51.13
N LEU A 127 18.70 -21.15 -50.80
CA LEU A 127 17.67 -22.01 -51.37
C LEU A 127 17.07 -21.49 -52.68
N LYS A 128 17.13 -20.17 -52.94
CA LYS A 128 16.56 -19.52 -54.14
C LYS A 128 15.13 -19.99 -54.44
N VAL A 129 14.24 -19.89 -53.44
CA VAL A 129 12.82 -20.32 -53.53
C VAL A 129 11.86 -19.12 -53.68
N ILE A 130 12.27 -17.93 -53.23
CA ILE A 130 11.43 -16.73 -53.13
C ILE A 130 11.97 -15.63 -54.03
N THR A 131 11.08 -14.86 -54.66
CA THR A 131 11.44 -13.62 -55.38
C THR A 131 11.22 -12.40 -54.50
N PRO A 132 12.04 -11.33 -54.61
CA PRO A 132 11.95 -10.15 -53.71
C PRO A 132 10.62 -9.38 -53.81
N SER A 133 9.79 -9.66 -54.82
CA SER A 133 8.41 -9.17 -54.95
C SER A 133 7.41 -9.82 -53.98
N GLN A 134 7.73 -10.97 -53.37
CA GLN A 134 6.83 -11.73 -52.50
C GLN A 134 6.99 -11.39 -51.00
N LEU A 135 8.04 -10.64 -50.63
CA LEU A 135 8.29 -10.20 -49.26
C LEU A 135 7.48 -8.93 -48.90
N PRO A 136 7.11 -8.73 -47.62
CA PRO A 136 6.53 -7.47 -47.17
C PRO A 136 7.49 -6.28 -47.39
N ASN A 137 6.94 -5.16 -47.89
CA ASN A 137 7.69 -3.93 -48.22
C ASN A 137 8.54 -3.38 -47.06
N THR A 138 8.20 -3.69 -45.80
CA THR A 138 8.90 -3.25 -44.59
C THR A 138 10.25 -3.96 -44.36
N VAL A 139 10.41 -5.20 -44.83
CA VAL A 139 11.61 -6.03 -44.57
C VAL A 139 12.61 -5.95 -45.72
N ARG A 140 12.11 -5.68 -46.93
CA ARG A 140 12.87 -5.55 -48.17
C ARG A 140 14.14 -4.68 -48.08
N PRO A 141 14.11 -3.42 -47.58
CA PRO A 141 15.30 -2.58 -47.52
C PRO A 141 16.37 -3.07 -46.53
N ILE A 142 15.98 -3.89 -45.54
CA ILE A 142 16.89 -4.46 -44.53
C ILE A 142 17.61 -5.69 -45.10
N LEU A 143 16.94 -6.49 -45.92
CA LEU A 143 17.57 -7.62 -46.62
C LEU A 143 18.46 -7.15 -47.78
N GLU A 144 18.05 -6.11 -48.52
CA GLU A 144 18.86 -5.56 -49.62
C GLU A 144 20.19 -4.96 -49.10
N SER A 145 20.21 -4.29 -47.94
CA SER A 145 21.45 -3.77 -47.35
C SER A 145 22.41 -4.85 -46.85
N LEU A 146 21.91 -6.00 -46.38
CA LEU A 146 22.72 -7.15 -45.96
C LEU A 146 23.41 -7.87 -47.13
N THR A 147 22.89 -7.74 -48.36
CA THR A 147 23.50 -8.39 -49.55
C THR A 147 24.71 -7.66 -50.13
N LEU A 148 25.01 -6.44 -49.67
CA LEU A 148 26.00 -5.54 -50.27
C LEU A 148 27.44 -5.66 -49.73
N SER A 149 27.72 -6.58 -48.78
CA SER A 149 29.04 -6.71 -48.15
C SER A 149 29.69 -8.09 -48.32
N PRO A 150 30.66 -8.26 -49.24
CA PRO A 150 31.50 -9.44 -49.31
C PRO A 150 32.89 -9.25 -48.63
N THR A 151 33.15 -10.05 -47.59
CA THR A 151 34.50 -10.53 -47.15
C THR A 151 35.46 -9.52 -46.44
N PRO A 152 36.59 -9.95 -45.81
CA PRO A 152 36.62 -10.93 -44.70
C PRO A 152 37.67 -10.66 -43.57
N VAL A 153 37.45 -11.29 -42.39
CA VAL A 153 38.47 -11.94 -41.50
C VAL A 153 39.57 -11.12 -40.77
N ASN A 154 39.73 -11.44 -39.46
CA ASN A 154 40.92 -11.24 -38.58
C ASN A 154 41.29 -9.80 -38.11
N ASN A 155 41.86 -9.56 -36.91
CA ASN A 155 41.92 -10.31 -35.63
C ASN A 155 42.49 -9.37 -34.52
N ILE A 156 42.53 -9.83 -33.26
CA ILE A 156 43.43 -9.36 -32.16
C ILE A 156 43.12 -8.03 -31.43
N GLU A 157 42.79 -8.19 -30.13
CA GLU A 157 43.33 -7.52 -28.92
C GLU A 157 43.91 -6.07 -29.02
N ASN A 158 43.45 -5.16 -28.15
CA ASN A 158 44.16 -4.81 -26.90
C ASN A 158 43.46 -3.71 -26.07
N GLU A 159 43.99 -3.46 -24.87
CA GLU A 159 43.43 -2.65 -23.78
C GLU A 159 43.69 -1.11 -23.87
N GLU A 160 43.12 -0.39 -22.89
CA GLU A 160 43.53 0.91 -22.33
C GLU A 160 43.37 2.23 -23.14
N GLY A 161 43.08 3.31 -22.38
CA GLY A 161 43.85 4.55 -22.56
C GLY A 161 43.17 5.83 -23.07
N LEU A 162 42.52 6.57 -22.17
CA LEU A 162 42.70 8.03 -21.95
C LEU A 162 42.63 9.07 -23.14
N ASN A 163 41.52 9.81 -23.16
CA ASN A 163 41.40 11.29 -23.23
C ASN A 163 42.04 12.20 -24.33
N LYS A 164 41.19 13.17 -24.74
CA LYS A 164 41.45 14.55 -25.24
C LYS A 164 42.01 14.77 -26.65
N VAL A 165 41.19 15.41 -27.51
CA VAL A 165 41.52 16.68 -28.19
C VAL A 165 40.25 17.55 -28.28
N GLU A 166 40.37 18.83 -27.95
CA GLU A 166 39.40 19.90 -28.26
C GLU A 166 39.91 20.67 -29.50
N ALA A 167 39.04 21.11 -30.42
CA ALA A 167 39.17 22.38 -31.17
C ALA A 167 38.09 22.55 -32.28
N GLU A 168 37.40 23.69 -32.20
CA GLU A 168 37.06 24.64 -33.28
C GLU A 168 37.18 24.22 -34.77
N ASN A 169 36.14 24.49 -35.57
CA ASN A 169 36.20 25.59 -36.55
C ASN A 169 34.87 25.91 -37.29
N ASP A 170 34.42 27.14 -37.06
CA ASP A 170 33.75 28.13 -37.93
C ASP A 170 32.97 27.78 -39.24
N SER A 171 31.70 28.19 -39.18
CA SER A 171 30.96 29.14 -40.05
C SER A 171 31.21 29.26 -41.57
N LYS A 172 30.09 29.30 -42.32
CA LYS A 172 29.90 30.13 -43.54
C LYS A 172 28.43 30.17 -43.98
N LEU A 173 27.77 31.33 -43.84
CA LEU A 173 27.03 32.04 -44.91
C LEU A 173 26.23 33.23 -44.34
N HIS A 174 26.28 34.36 -45.04
CA HIS A 174 25.77 35.66 -44.59
C HIS A 174 25.02 36.36 -45.74
N LYS A 175 23.85 36.97 -45.43
CA LYS A 175 23.19 38.08 -46.17
C LYS A 175 22.61 37.68 -47.56
N ALA A 176 21.59 38.34 -48.16
CA ALA A 176 20.89 39.60 -47.84
C ALA A 176 19.48 39.66 -48.50
N SER A 177 18.49 40.36 -47.89
CA SER A 177 17.50 41.24 -48.58
C SER A 177 16.49 41.85 -47.59
N ASN A 178 16.11 43.13 -47.75
CA ASN A 178 15.34 43.96 -46.79
C ASN A 178 13.98 44.48 -47.35
N ALA A 179 13.14 45.04 -46.46
CA ALA A 179 11.93 45.87 -46.67
C ALA A 179 10.65 45.13 -47.16
N SER A 180 9.39 45.48 -46.85
CA SER A 180 8.70 46.53 -46.03
C SER A 180 7.17 46.21 -45.97
N SER A 181 6.27 46.71 -45.10
CA SER A 181 6.28 47.53 -43.86
C SER A 181 4.96 47.33 -43.07
N ASP A 182 4.79 48.03 -41.92
CA ASP A 182 3.53 48.35 -41.19
C ASP A 182 2.64 47.22 -40.60
N SER A 183 2.00 47.36 -39.43
CA SER A 183 2.24 48.24 -38.25
C SER A 183 1.45 47.73 -37.01
N ILE A 184 1.79 48.25 -35.82
CA ILE A 184 1.03 48.22 -34.53
C ILE A 184 1.15 46.96 -33.61
N LYS A 185 2.24 46.99 -32.82
CA LYS A 185 2.31 46.87 -31.34
C LYS A 185 1.70 45.65 -30.59
N LYS A 186 2.60 44.76 -30.15
CA LYS A 186 2.65 44.23 -28.76
C LYS A 186 4.08 44.43 -28.21
N PRO A 187 4.28 44.90 -26.97
CA PRO A 187 5.62 45.06 -26.39
C PRO A 187 6.21 43.72 -25.91
N SER A 188 7.53 43.66 -25.86
CA SER A 188 8.38 42.47 -25.74
C SER A 188 8.64 42.00 -24.31
N LEU A 189 8.91 40.69 -24.16
CA LEU A 189 9.77 40.17 -23.10
C LEU A 189 11.25 40.42 -23.47
N ASP A 190 12.08 40.67 -22.47
CA ASP A 190 13.51 40.29 -22.37
C ASP A 190 14.10 40.86 -21.05
N PRO A 191 15.25 40.38 -20.55
CA PRO A 191 15.61 38.97 -20.38
C PRO A 191 16.17 38.69 -18.96
N LEU A 192 16.67 37.47 -18.77
CA LEU A 192 17.36 36.93 -17.58
C LEU A 192 18.20 37.95 -16.78
N ARG A 193 17.93 38.04 -15.47
CA ARG A 193 18.87 38.59 -14.48
C ARG A 193 19.30 37.48 -13.53
N GLU A 194 20.57 37.09 -13.62
CA GLU A 194 21.19 36.19 -12.65
C GLU A 194 21.11 36.80 -11.25
N VAL A 195 20.68 36.00 -10.26
CA VAL A 195 20.67 36.40 -8.85
C VAL A 195 21.75 35.60 -8.11
N SER A 196 22.87 36.27 -7.83
CA SER A 196 23.99 35.73 -7.07
C SER A 196 23.62 35.42 -5.62
N PHE A 197 23.96 34.22 -5.13
CA PHE A 197 23.69 33.76 -3.75
C PHE A 197 24.58 34.40 -2.64
N HIS A 198 25.08 35.61 -2.85
CA HIS A 198 25.83 36.37 -1.86
C HIS A 198 25.30 37.80 -1.74
N GLY A 199 24.29 37.97 -0.88
CA GLY A 199 23.80 39.24 -0.39
C GLY A 199 23.22 39.04 1.02
N SER A 200 23.72 39.79 2.00
CA SER A 200 23.22 39.76 3.37
C SER A 200 21.82 40.36 3.43
N THR A 201 20.81 39.55 3.75
CA THR A 201 19.43 40.03 3.94
C THR A 201 19.31 40.83 5.23
N GLU A 202 18.95 42.10 5.13
CA GLU A 202 18.62 42.95 6.28
C GLU A 202 17.36 42.44 7.00
N VAL A 203 17.35 42.58 8.33
CA VAL A 203 16.24 42.10 9.18
C VAL A 203 15.18 43.20 9.29
N LEU A 204 13.98 42.92 8.76
CA LEU A 204 12.81 43.76 8.99
C LEU A 204 12.47 43.83 10.49
N SER A 205 12.26 45.05 10.99
CA SER A 205 12.01 45.33 12.40
C SER A 205 10.71 44.67 12.89
N LYS A 206 10.76 44.11 14.09
CA LYS A 206 9.58 43.66 14.83
C LYS A 206 8.58 44.81 14.98
N ASP A 207 7.33 44.58 14.57
CA ASP A 207 6.14 44.91 15.35
C ASP A 207 4.91 44.24 14.71
N ALA A 208 4.57 43.05 15.19
CA ALA A 208 3.30 42.39 14.97
C ALA A 208 3.00 41.52 16.20
N GLU A 209 1.80 41.72 16.74
CA GLU A 209 1.33 41.39 18.09
C GLU A 209 1.53 39.94 18.55
N LYS A 210 1.55 39.75 19.88
CA LYS A 210 1.63 38.44 20.56
C LYS A 210 0.59 37.46 20.00
N LEU A 211 1.02 36.52 19.16
CA LEU A 211 0.25 35.32 18.88
C LEU A 211 0.12 34.50 20.17
N ILE A 212 -1.11 34.32 20.62
CA ILE A 212 -1.44 33.54 21.81
C ILE A 212 -1.09 32.08 21.51
N ALA A 213 -0.25 31.47 22.36
CA ALA A 213 0.11 30.06 22.22
C ALA A 213 -1.14 29.18 22.36
N VAL A 214 -1.57 28.58 21.25
CA VAL A 214 -2.62 27.55 21.27
C VAL A 214 -2.08 26.34 22.05
N ASP A 215 -2.89 25.85 22.99
CA ASP A 215 -2.43 24.95 24.03
C ASP A 215 -1.89 23.63 23.45
N THR A 216 -0.56 23.47 23.50
CA THR A 216 0.21 22.35 22.92
C THR A 216 0.00 21.02 23.65
N ILE A 217 -1.06 20.91 24.46
CA ILE A 217 -1.39 19.75 25.30
C ILE A 217 -1.63 18.46 24.49
N GLY A 218 -2.10 18.56 23.25
CA GLY A 218 -2.19 17.38 22.36
C GLY A 218 -0.82 16.72 22.14
N MET A 219 0.20 17.53 21.87
CA MET A 219 1.61 17.10 21.83
C MET A 219 2.15 16.75 23.22
N ARG A 220 1.74 17.45 24.29
CA ARG A 220 2.08 17.13 25.69
C ARG A 220 1.59 15.75 26.13
N VAL A 221 0.65 15.13 25.42
CA VAL A 221 0.10 13.81 25.79
C VAL A 221 0.29 12.68 24.77
N ILE A 222 0.61 12.98 23.51
CA ILE A 222 1.54 12.09 22.78
C ILE A 222 2.84 11.97 23.59
N ARG A 223 3.32 13.09 24.13
CA ARG A 223 4.42 13.11 25.10
C ARG A 223 4.09 12.40 26.41
N HIS A 224 2.83 12.20 26.86
CA HIS A 224 2.51 11.49 28.12
C HIS A 224 2.23 9.98 27.95
N THR A 225 1.76 9.55 26.79
CA THR A 225 1.88 8.14 26.37
C THR A 225 3.37 7.78 26.13
N LEU A 226 4.18 8.77 25.72
CA LEU A 226 5.64 8.79 25.83
C LEU A 226 6.19 9.35 27.18
N LEU A 227 5.39 9.47 28.26
CA LEU A 227 5.83 9.76 29.66
C LEU A 227 5.36 8.68 30.68
N GLY A 228 4.66 7.64 30.21
CA GLY A 228 4.93 6.27 30.68
C GLY A 228 6.40 5.84 30.41
N LEU A 229 7.13 6.75 29.76
CA LEU A 229 8.53 6.84 29.40
C LEU A 229 9.23 8.04 30.07
N SER A 230 8.64 8.59 31.13
CA SER A 230 9.41 9.45 32.03
C SER A 230 10.51 8.57 32.60
N LEU A 231 11.76 8.97 32.36
CA LEU A 231 12.93 8.21 32.83
C LEU A 231 12.72 7.85 34.30
N THR A 232 12.76 6.55 34.61
CA THR A 232 12.87 6.14 36.01
C THR A 232 14.09 6.82 36.63
N PRO A 233 14.10 7.09 37.95
CA PRO A 233 15.27 7.68 38.60
C PRO A 233 16.56 6.90 38.26
N GLU A 234 16.47 5.58 38.17
CA GLU A 234 17.55 4.69 37.70
C GLU A 234 18.01 4.95 36.25
N GLN A 235 17.10 5.25 35.31
CA GLN A 235 17.44 5.59 33.92
C GLN A 235 18.02 7.01 33.80
N LYS A 236 17.52 7.97 34.60
CA LYS A 236 18.14 9.29 34.77
C LYS A 236 19.57 9.15 35.30
N GLU A 237 19.78 8.27 36.27
CA GLU A 237 21.11 7.92 36.77
C GLU A 237 21.99 7.23 35.74
N GLN A 238 21.46 6.35 34.89
CA GLN A 238 22.27 5.75 33.83
C GLN A 238 22.72 6.81 32.81
N ILE A 239 21.83 7.69 32.37
CA ILE A 239 22.21 8.81 31.47
C ILE A 239 23.17 9.79 32.17
N SER A 240 23.00 10.06 33.47
CA SER A 240 23.94 10.92 34.21
C SER A 240 25.25 10.23 34.62
N LYS A 241 25.34 8.90 34.51
CA LYS A 241 26.59 8.12 34.60
C LYS A 241 27.36 8.15 33.28
N PHE A 242 26.69 8.27 32.13
CA PHE A 242 27.30 8.63 30.84
C PHE A 242 27.65 10.13 30.78
N LYS A 243 28.42 10.66 31.74
CA LYS A 243 28.94 12.04 31.68
C LYS A 243 29.96 12.18 30.54
N PHE A 244 29.46 12.50 29.35
CA PHE A 244 30.13 13.49 28.51
C PHE A 244 30.22 14.80 29.30
N ASP A 245 31.31 15.55 29.14
CA ASP A 245 31.61 16.74 29.94
C ASP A 245 30.45 17.74 29.97
N ALA A 246 29.72 17.73 31.09
CA ALA A 246 28.37 18.26 31.18
C ALA A 246 28.29 19.81 31.26
N ASN A 247 29.41 20.50 31.09
CA ASN A 247 29.52 21.95 31.22
C ASN A 247 29.76 22.67 29.87
N ASP A 248 30.57 22.13 28.95
CA ASP A 248 31.01 22.89 27.78
C ASP A 248 30.04 22.83 26.57
N ASN A 249 29.32 21.71 26.40
CA ASN A 249 28.46 21.50 25.22
C ASN A 249 26.95 21.58 25.50
N VAL A 250 26.51 21.55 26.77
CA VAL A 250 25.08 21.72 27.12
C VAL A 250 24.68 23.20 27.21
N LEU A 251 25.64 24.11 27.43
CA LEU A 251 25.40 25.55 27.67
C LEU A 251 25.49 26.45 26.42
N LYS A 252 25.46 25.90 25.21
CA LYS A 252 25.27 26.67 23.96
C LYS A 252 23.82 26.78 23.48
N MET A 253 22.85 26.26 24.23
CA MET A 253 21.48 26.78 24.16
C MET A 253 21.41 28.11 24.91
N LYS A 254 21.46 29.24 24.18
CA LYS A 254 21.06 30.53 24.75
C LYS A 254 19.61 30.39 25.26
N PRO A 255 19.32 30.63 26.55
CA PRO A 255 17.95 30.72 27.01
C PRO A 255 17.36 32.02 26.43
N THR A 256 16.55 31.89 25.38
CA THR A 256 15.55 32.93 25.07
C THR A 256 14.63 33.04 26.27
N LYS A 257 14.83 34.10 27.07
CA LYS A 257 13.99 34.42 28.22
C LYS A 257 12.52 34.40 27.77
N ASN A 258 11.75 33.42 28.29
CA ASN A 258 10.29 33.31 28.40
C ASN A 258 9.74 31.86 28.31
N ASP A 259 10.56 30.83 28.10
CA ASP A 259 10.11 29.41 28.12
C ASP A 259 10.43 28.67 29.43
N ASP A 260 9.59 28.85 30.46
CA ASP A 260 9.70 28.18 31.77
C ASP A 260 9.24 26.69 31.75
N ASN A 261 9.46 25.96 30.65
CA ASN A 261 9.09 24.53 30.52
C ASN A 261 10.17 23.70 29.79
N ASN A 262 11.33 23.59 30.44
CA ASN A 262 12.52 22.92 29.94
C ASN A 262 12.40 21.38 29.74
N ASN A 263 13.38 20.84 29.01
CA ASN A 263 13.68 19.40 28.81
C ASN A 263 12.77 18.62 27.84
N SER A 264 12.82 19.00 26.57
CA SER A 264 12.67 18.05 25.45
C SER A 264 14.06 17.67 24.94
N ILE A 265 14.46 16.42 25.12
CA ILE A 265 15.81 15.93 24.75
C ILE A 265 15.80 15.53 23.26
N ASN A 266 16.66 16.14 22.45
CA ASN A 266 16.79 15.79 21.03
C ASN A 266 17.98 14.84 20.81
N PHE A 267 17.72 13.53 20.76
CA PHE A 267 18.76 12.51 20.57
C PHE A 267 19.56 12.68 19.27
N PHE A 268 18.97 13.25 18.21
CA PHE A 268 19.67 13.47 16.93
C PHE A 268 20.75 14.55 17.03
N GLU A 269 20.48 15.65 17.74
CA GLU A 269 21.47 16.72 17.94
C GLU A 269 22.60 16.25 18.86
N ILE A 270 22.28 15.46 19.89
CA ILE A 270 23.29 14.84 20.76
C ILE A 270 24.19 13.91 19.93
N TYR A 271 23.60 13.01 19.12
CA TYR A 271 24.34 12.11 18.24
C TYR A 271 25.25 12.85 17.25
N ASN A 272 24.77 13.96 16.67
CA ASN A 272 25.57 14.78 15.76
C ASN A 272 26.70 15.55 16.47
N SER A 273 26.49 15.94 17.73
CA SER A 273 27.46 16.67 18.55
C SER A 273 28.62 15.81 19.04
N LEU A 274 28.49 14.48 19.03
CA LEU A 274 29.58 13.57 19.38
C LEU A 274 30.71 13.66 18.33
N PRO A 275 31.98 13.91 18.74
CA PRO A 275 33.08 14.02 17.78
C PRO A 275 33.47 12.67 17.16
N THR A 276 33.57 11.60 17.96
CA THR A 276 34.13 10.32 17.49
C THR A 276 33.06 9.33 17.01
N LEU A 277 33.46 8.41 16.12
CA LEU A 277 32.58 7.36 15.64
C LEU A 277 32.29 6.30 16.72
N GLU A 278 33.26 6.00 17.58
CA GLU A 278 33.12 5.02 18.66
C GLU A 278 32.13 5.50 19.73
N GLU A 279 32.18 6.78 20.11
CA GLU A 279 31.16 7.37 21.00
C GLU A 279 29.77 7.33 20.37
N LYS A 280 29.66 7.57 19.05
CA LYS A 280 28.38 7.43 18.31
C LYS A 280 27.86 6.00 18.37
N LYS A 281 28.71 4.99 18.21
CA LYS A 281 28.32 3.56 18.26
C LYS A 281 27.97 3.10 19.69
N ALA A 282 28.68 3.61 20.71
CA ALA A 282 28.33 3.39 22.11
C ALA A 282 26.98 4.04 22.47
N PHE A 283 26.76 5.29 22.04
CA PHE A 283 25.51 6.02 22.24
C PHE A 283 24.34 5.35 21.51
N GLU A 284 24.52 4.93 20.25
CA GLU A 284 23.53 4.20 19.46
C GLU A 284 23.14 2.88 20.14
N SER A 285 24.12 2.15 20.69
CA SER A 285 23.88 0.92 21.46
C SER A 285 23.07 1.17 22.74
N ALA A 286 23.40 2.22 23.49
CA ALA A 286 22.65 2.61 24.69
C ALA A 286 21.23 3.09 24.36
N LEU A 287 21.09 3.88 23.29
CA LEU A 287 19.81 4.39 22.80
C LEU A 287 18.90 3.26 22.30
N ASN A 288 19.46 2.23 21.64
CA ASN A 288 18.70 1.07 21.19
C ASN A 288 18.15 0.26 22.39
N ILE A 289 18.96 0.02 23.42
CA ILE A 289 18.52 -0.63 24.67
C ILE A 289 17.37 0.17 25.32
N PHE A 290 17.53 1.49 25.42
CA PHE A 290 16.48 2.38 25.95
C PHE A 290 15.21 2.33 25.10
N ASN A 291 15.34 2.42 23.77
CA ASN A 291 14.23 2.41 22.82
C ASN A 291 13.51 1.06 22.75
N GLN A 292 14.13 -0.05 23.13
CA GLN A 292 13.51 -1.38 23.08
C GLN A 292 12.31 -1.51 24.02
N ASP A 293 12.39 -0.93 25.23
CA ASP A 293 11.25 -0.86 26.16
C ASP A 293 10.16 0.10 25.64
N ARG A 294 10.57 1.17 24.94
CA ARG A 294 9.65 2.13 24.29
C ARG A 294 8.83 1.46 23.20
N GLN A 295 9.50 0.71 22.33
CA GLN A 295 8.87 -0.03 21.23
C GLN A 295 7.86 -1.05 21.78
N LYS A 296 8.21 -1.73 22.87
CA LYS A 296 7.30 -2.66 23.57
C LYS A 296 6.04 -1.95 24.05
N VAL A 297 6.15 -0.76 24.66
CA VAL A 297 4.97 0.01 25.09
C VAL A 297 4.16 0.48 23.87
N LEU A 298 4.83 1.01 22.84
CA LEU A 298 4.20 1.54 21.62
C LEU A 298 3.33 0.48 20.93
N GLU A 299 3.85 -0.73 20.67
CA GLU A 299 3.07 -1.78 20.00
C GLU A 299 2.00 -2.40 20.89
N ASN A 300 2.29 -2.69 22.16
CA ASN A 300 1.36 -3.45 23.01
C ASN A 300 0.29 -2.60 23.70
N ARG A 301 0.50 -1.29 23.87
CA ARG A 301 -0.45 -0.40 24.56
C ARG A 301 -1.22 0.55 23.66
N ALA A 302 -1.16 0.49 22.32
CA ALA A 302 -1.87 1.46 21.47
C ALA A 302 -3.37 1.63 21.81
N THR A 303 -4.10 0.53 22.08
CA THR A 303 -5.51 0.54 22.49
C THR A 303 -5.71 1.03 23.93
N GLU A 304 -4.90 0.51 24.86
CA GLU A 304 -4.93 0.88 26.28
C GLU A 304 -4.54 2.35 26.51
N ALA A 305 -3.58 2.87 25.75
CA ALA A 305 -3.07 4.24 25.79
C ALA A 305 -4.09 5.24 25.24
N ALA A 306 -4.83 4.89 24.17
CA ALA A 306 -5.98 5.68 23.74
C ALA A 306 -7.05 5.76 24.84
N ARG A 307 -7.35 4.63 25.51
CA ARG A 307 -8.32 4.58 26.61
C ARG A 307 -7.87 5.40 27.83
N GLU A 308 -6.63 5.20 28.29
CA GLU A 308 -6.00 5.94 29.39
C GLU A 308 -5.96 7.45 29.06
N ARG A 309 -5.70 7.81 27.80
CA ARG A 309 -5.75 9.20 27.32
C ARG A 309 -7.16 9.80 27.45
N TRP A 310 -8.17 9.17 26.87
CA TRP A 310 -9.54 9.72 26.92
C TRP A 310 -10.04 9.85 28.36
N LYS A 311 -9.69 8.88 29.23
CA LYS A 311 -9.97 8.96 30.67
C LYS A 311 -9.29 10.17 31.33
N HIS A 312 -8.00 10.38 31.11
CA HIS A 312 -7.27 11.52 31.69
C HIS A 312 -7.86 12.85 31.23
N ASP A 313 -8.11 13.03 29.93
CA ASP A 313 -8.74 14.25 29.41
C ASP A 313 -10.13 14.49 30.00
N PHE A 314 -10.89 13.42 30.25
CA PHE A 314 -12.19 13.51 30.90
C PHE A 314 -12.08 13.94 32.37
N GLU A 315 -11.17 13.35 33.13
CA GLU A 315 -10.94 13.69 34.54
C GLU A 315 -10.40 15.12 34.68
N GLU A 316 -9.47 15.54 33.83
CA GLU A 316 -8.91 16.89 33.77
C GLU A 316 -9.95 17.94 33.33
N ALA A 317 -10.81 17.61 32.35
CA ALA A 317 -11.92 18.48 31.93
C ALA A 317 -13.00 18.59 33.03
N LYS A 318 -13.30 17.49 33.74
CA LYS A 318 -14.22 17.49 34.88
C LYS A 318 -13.67 18.31 36.05
N ALA A 319 -12.37 18.20 36.35
CA ALA A 319 -11.72 18.95 37.42
C ALA A 319 -11.66 20.45 37.15
N ARG A 320 -11.54 20.86 35.87
CA ARG A 320 -11.61 22.28 35.46
C ARG A 320 -13.02 22.89 35.56
N GLY A 321 -14.07 22.08 35.65
CA GLY A 321 -15.46 22.56 35.81
C GLY A 321 -16.06 23.25 34.57
N ASP A 322 -15.40 23.17 33.42
CA ASP A 322 -15.71 24.01 32.25
C ASP A 322 -16.91 23.52 31.41
N ILE A 323 -17.70 24.49 30.96
CA ILE A 323 -18.81 24.37 29.99
C ILE A 323 -18.32 23.80 28.63
N SER A 324 -17.01 23.79 28.39
CA SER A 324 -16.36 23.27 27.18
C SER A 324 -16.26 21.72 27.11
N ILE A 325 -16.76 20.98 28.11
CA ILE A 325 -16.82 19.51 28.10
C ILE A 325 -17.52 18.94 26.85
N GLU A 326 -18.56 19.60 26.34
CA GLU A 326 -19.25 19.17 25.10
C GLU A 326 -18.46 19.44 23.81
N LYS A 327 -17.42 20.29 23.88
CA LYS A 327 -16.58 20.64 22.73
C LYS A 327 -15.38 19.70 22.61
N ASN A 328 -14.89 19.11 23.70
CA ASN A 328 -13.76 18.19 23.65
C ASN A 328 -14.16 16.81 23.12
N LEU A 329 -13.53 16.35 22.04
CA LEU A 329 -13.76 15.04 21.44
C LEU A 329 -13.49 13.90 22.43
N ASN A 330 -12.37 13.95 23.16
CA ASN A 330 -11.95 12.85 24.05
C ASN A 330 -12.93 12.62 25.22
N VAL A 331 -13.60 13.67 25.70
CA VAL A 331 -14.68 13.59 26.70
C VAL A 331 -15.86 12.76 26.17
N LYS A 332 -16.23 12.96 24.89
CA LYS A 332 -17.29 12.18 24.22
C LYS A 332 -16.89 10.72 24.02
N LEU A 333 -15.66 10.46 23.58
CA LEU A 333 -15.17 9.10 23.37
C LEU A 333 -15.16 8.30 24.69
N TRP A 334 -14.77 8.95 25.80
CA TRP A 334 -14.86 8.34 27.13
C TRP A 334 -16.31 8.13 27.60
N LYS A 335 -17.22 9.09 27.35
CA LYS A 335 -18.66 8.93 27.64
C LYS A 335 -19.25 7.74 26.88
N TRP A 336 -19.06 7.68 25.56
CA TRP A 336 -19.56 6.57 24.72
C TRP A 336 -18.94 5.24 25.11
N TYR A 337 -17.65 5.20 25.46
CA TYR A 337 -17.00 3.99 25.98
C TYR A 337 -17.67 3.49 27.26
N ASN A 338 -17.92 4.36 28.25
CA ASN A 338 -18.55 3.98 29.52
C ASN A 338 -20.01 3.55 29.36
N GLU A 339 -20.75 4.12 28.41
CA GLU A 339 -22.15 3.77 28.11
C GLU A 339 -22.26 2.50 27.23
N MET A 340 -21.27 2.23 26.37
CA MET A 340 -21.20 1.02 25.55
C MET A 340 -20.72 -0.20 26.33
N LEU A 341 -19.84 -0.01 27.33
CA LEU A 341 -19.21 -1.10 28.09
C LEU A 341 -20.21 -2.01 28.84
N PRO A 342 -21.29 -1.51 29.47
CA PRO A 342 -22.36 -2.35 30.03
C PRO A 342 -23.05 -3.22 28.97
N LEU A 343 -23.39 -2.64 27.81
CA LEU A 343 -24.17 -3.31 26.76
C LEU A 343 -23.39 -4.48 26.12
N VAL A 344 -22.08 -4.33 25.92
CA VAL A 344 -21.24 -5.45 25.46
C VAL A 344 -21.05 -6.51 26.54
N LYS A 345 -21.00 -6.15 27.83
CA LYS A 345 -20.92 -7.11 28.94
C LYS A 345 -22.22 -7.90 29.09
N GLU A 346 -23.37 -7.25 28.94
CA GLU A 346 -24.70 -7.86 28.92
C GLU A 346 -24.82 -8.88 27.78
N GLU A 347 -24.45 -8.51 26.55
CA GLU A 347 -24.47 -9.42 25.41
C GLU A 347 -23.47 -10.59 25.57
N ILE A 348 -22.30 -10.38 26.17
CA ILE A 348 -21.37 -11.47 26.53
C ILE A 348 -22.01 -12.41 27.58
N ASN A 349 -22.71 -11.88 28.57
CA ASN A 349 -23.37 -12.69 29.60
C ASN A 349 -24.53 -13.51 29.00
N HIS A 350 -25.34 -12.93 28.12
CA HIS A 350 -26.34 -13.66 27.33
C HIS A 350 -25.70 -14.72 26.42
N CYS A 351 -24.61 -14.39 25.73
CA CYS A 351 -23.87 -15.37 24.93
C CYS A 351 -23.33 -16.52 25.79
N ARG A 352 -22.94 -16.27 27.04
CA ARG A 352 -22.50 -17.31 27.98
C ARG A 352 -23.65 -18.19 28.44
N SER A 353 -24.79 -17.63 28.86
CA SER A 353 -25.95 -18.44 29.29
C SER A 353 -26.44 -19.35 28.16
N LEU A 354 -26.63 -18.78 26.97
CA LEU A 354 -27.03 -19.51 25.75
C LEU A 354 -25.99 -20.54 25.29
N LEU A 355 -24.71 -20.37 25.63
CA LEU A 355 -23.65 -21.34 25.34
C LEU A 355 -23.64 -22.49 26.36
N SER A 356 -23.95 -22.22 27.64
CA SER A 356 -24.08 -23.25 28.69
C SER A 356 -25.37 -24.06 28.61
N GLU A 357 -26.47 -23.49 28.13
CA GLU A 357 -27.79 -24.16 28.00
C GLU A 357 -27.83 -25.25 26.90
N LYS A 358 -26.73 -25.42 26.16
CA LYS A 358 -26.71 -26.21 24.91
C LYS A 358 -26.27 -27.66 25.05
N LEU A 359 -27.10 -28.45 25.72
CA LEU A 359 -27.13 -29.89 25.47
C LEU A 359 -28.55 -30.50 25.41
N SER A 360 -29.58 -29.85 25.94
CA SER A 360 -30.94 -30.40 26.03
C SER A 360 -31.85 -30.10 24.83
N ASP A 361 -32.15 -28.84 24.50
CA ASP A 361 -33.27 -28.53 23.59
C ASP A 361 -32.97 -27.57 22.43
N LYS A 362 -32.96 -28.10 21.20
CA LYS A 362 -32.80 -27.32 19.95
C LYS A 362 -34.12 -26.83 19.32
N LYS A 363 -35.29 -27.09 19.95
CA LYS A 363 -36.59 -27.05 19.27
C LYS A 363 -37.32 -25.69 19.26
N SER A 364 -36.83 -24.66 19.95
CA SER A 364 -37.49 -23.33 20.02
C SER A 364 -36.51 -22.15 20.03
N LEU A 365 -35.47 -22.19 19.20
CA LEU A 365 -34.47 -21.12 19.11
C LEU A 365 -34.90 -20.04 18.13
N ASN A 366 -35.03 -18.79 18.59
CA ASN A 366 -35.31 -17.66 17.70
C ASN A 366 -34.15 -17.41 16.73
N LYS A 367 -34.42 -16.69 15.64
CA LYS A 367 -33.38 -16.28 14.68
C LYS A 367 -32.28 -15.42 15.33
N VAL A 368 -32.61 -14.67 16.38
CA VAL A 368 -31.66 -13.89 17.20
C VAL A 368 -30.75 -14.81 17.99
N ASP A 369 -31.28 -15.82 18.67
CA ASP A 369 -30.46 -16.78 19.42
C ASP A 369 -29.61 -17.61 18.47
N THR A 370 -30.16 -18.07 17.34
CA THR A 370 -29.38 -18.73 16.28
C THR A 370 -28.19 -17.87 15.81
N ASN A 371 -28.35 -16.54 15.75
CA ASN A 371 -27.24 -15.62 15.46
C ASN A 371 -26.24 -15.55 16.61
N ARG A 372 -26.69 -15.32 17.85
CA ARG A 372 -25.87 -15.28 19.08
C ARG A 372 -25.02 -16.52 19.23
N LEU A 373 -25.60 -17.67 18.93
CA LEU A 373 -24.94 -18.98 19.00
C LEU A 373 -23.85 -19.18 17.95
N GLY A 374 -23.85 -18.38 16.87
CA GLY A 374 -22.78 -18.37 15.88
C GLY A 374 -21.58 -17.49 16.27
N TYR A 375 -21.82 -16.31 16.86
CA TYR A 375 -20.75 -15.35 17.20
C TYR A 375 -20.36 -15.33 18.69
N GLY A 376 -21.20 -15.85 19.58
CA GLY A 376 -20.99 -15.93 21.02
C GLY A 376 -19.65 -16.54 21.46
N PRO A 377 -19.17 -17.68 20.91
CA PRO A 377 -17.86 -18.22 21.28
C PRO A 377 -16.67 -17.37 20.81
N TYR A 378 -16.90 -16.31 20.02
CA TYR A 378 -15.86 -15.35 19.61
C TYR A 378 -15.87 -14.08 20.47
N LEU A 379 -17.04 -13.63 20.96
CA LEU A 379 -17.15 -12.50 21.90
C LEU A 379 -16.56 -12.82 23.28
N THR A 380 -16.54 -14.09 23.69
CA THR A 380 -16.00 -14.52 24.99
C THR A 380 -14.46 -14.58 25.02
N LEU A 381 -13.79 -14.45 23.88
CA LEU A 381 -12.34 -14.65 23.74
C LEU A 381 -11.48 -13.42 24.09
N ILE A 382 -12.09 -12.25 24.17
CA ILE A 382 -11.43 -10.95 24.32
C ILE A 382 -12.18 -10.09 25.33
N ASP A 383 -11.45 -9.23 26.05
CA ASP A 383 -12.05 -8.34 27.04
C ASP A 383 -13.00 -7.29 26.41
N PRO A 384 -14.19 -7.06 27.00
CA PRO A 384 -15.16 -6.10 26.45
C PRO A 384 -14.64 -4.67 26.35
N GLY A 385 -13.74 -4.26 27.26
CA GLY A 385 -13.11 -2.93 27.21
C GLY A 385 -12.30 -2.72 25.93
N LYS A 386 -11.54 -3.73 25.49
CA LYS A 386 -10.79 -3.67 24.23
C LYS A 386 -11.72 -3.58 23.02
N MET A 387 -12.79 -4.38 23.00
CA MET A 387 -13.78 -4.37 21.91
C MET A 387 -14.45 -2.99 21.73
N CYS A 388 -14.84 -2.32 22.81
CA CYS A 388 -15.41 -0.97 22.74
C CYS A 388 -14.41 0.04 22.15
N VAL A 389 -13.17 0.07 22.67
CA VAL A 389 -12.14 1.01 22.21
C VAL A 389 -11.78 0.78 20.74
N ILE A 390 -11.59 -0.48 20.33
CA ILE A 390 -11.30 -0.84 18.94
C ILE A 390 -12.45 -0.45 18.01
N THR A 391 -13.70 -0.67 18.41
CA THR A 391 -14.88 -0.31 17.60
C THR A 391 -14.95 1.20 17.38
N ILE A 392 -14.72 2.00 18.43
CA ILE A 392 -14.67 3.47 18.34
C ILE A 392 -13.52 3.90 17.41
N LEU A 393 -12.29 3.44 17.66
CA LEU A 393 -11.09 3.82 16.90
C LEU A 393 -11.22 3.48 15.40
N GLU A 394 -11.65 2.26 15.06
CA GLU A 394 -11.78 1.82 13.66
C GLU A 394 -12.91 2.54 12.92
N LEU A 395 -14.01 2.92 13.57
CA LEU A 395 -15.02 3.78 12.93
C LEU A 395 -14.46 5.19 12.67
N LEU A 396 -13.81 5.83 13.65
CA LEU A 396 -13.27 7.18 13.45
C LEU A 396 -12.20 7.22 12.36
N LYS A 397 -11.33 6.21 12.30
CA LYS A 397 -10.31 6.01 11.26
C LYS A 397 -10.89 5.80 9.85
N LEU A 398 -12.14 5.35 9.74
CA LEU A 398 -12.83 5.15 8.46
C LEU A 398 -13.63 6.38 7.99
N ASN A 399 -13.53 7.54 8.66
CA ASN A 399 -14.17 8.78 8.26
C ASN A 399 -13.92 9.12 6.77
N SER A 400 -14.98 9.54 6.07
CA SER A 400 -14.98 9.92 4.64
C SER A 400 -14.33 8.89 3.69
N THR A 401 -14.59 7.59 3.88
CA THR A 401 -14.02 6.52 3.04
C THR A 401 -15.02 5.85 2.09
N GLY A 402 -14.53 5.39 0.94
CA GLY A 402 -15.30 4.57 -0.01
C GLY A 402 -16.31 5.35 -0.86
N GLY A 403 -16.10 6.65 -1.09
CA GLY A 403 -17.00 7.50 -1.86
C GLY A 403 -18.27 7.91 -1.12
N VAL A 404 -18.27 7.79 0.21
CA VAL A 404 -19.36 8.27 1.09
C VAL A 404 -18.92 9.62 1.66
N ILE A 405 -19.57 10.70 1.21
CA ILE A 405 -19.42 12.03 1.83
C ILE A 405 -19.77 11.90 3.33
N GLU A 406 -18.91 12.40 4.23
CA GLU A 406 -19.20 12.48 5.68
C GLU A 406 -19.55 11.10 6.30
N GLY A 407 -18.83 10.04 5.93
CA GLY A 407 -19.09 8.69 6.45
C GLY A 407 -18.30 7.56 5.79
N MET A 408 -18.80 6.33 5.93
CA MET A 408 -18.18 5.13 5.35
C MET A 408 -19.22 4.12 4.84
N ARG A 409 -18.76 3.13 4.04
CA ARG A 409 -19.59 1.99 3.64
C ARG A 409 -19.77 1.01 4.81
N THR A 410 -21.00 0.60 5.13
CA THR A 410 -21.30 -0.32 6.25
C THR A 410 -20.51 -1.63 6.16
N ALA A 411 -20.41 -2.21 4.95
CA ALA A 411 -19.68 -3.45 4.72
C ALA A 411 -18.17 -3.34 5.04
N ARG A 412 -17.54 -2.19 4.74
CA ARG A 412 -16.13 -1.94 5.09
C ARG A 412 -15.97 -1.77 6.60
N ALA A 413 -16.87 -1.04 7.24
CA ALA A 413 -16.85 -0.82 8.68
C ALA A 413 -16.93 -2.13 9.48
N VAL A 414 -17.92 -2.99 9.21
CA VAL A 414 -18.10 -4.25 9.96
C VAL A 414 -16.93 -5.21 9.75
N ILE A 415 -16.35 -5.27 8.55
CA ILE A 415 -15.19 -6.13 8.28
C ILE A 415 -13.92 -5.55 8.95
N SER A 416 -13.71 -4.23 8.95
CA SER A 416 -12.55 -3.61 9.61
C SER A 416 -12.57 -3.82 11.11
N VAL A 417 -13.71 -3.53 11.76
CA VAL A 417 -13.90 -3.76 13.21
C VAL A 417 -13.72 -5.24 13.57
N GLY A 418 -14.39 -6.15 12.85
CA GLY A 418 -14.27 -7.59 13.10
C GLY A 418 -12.85 -8.13 12.89
N LYS A 419 -12.12 -7.63 11.88
CA LYS A 419 -10.71 -7.99 11.63
C LYS A 419 -9.77 -7.39 12.67
N ALA A 420 -9.99 -6.16 13.13
CA ALA A 420 -9.18 -5.53 14.17
C ALA A 420 -9.31 -6.25 15.52
N ILE A 421 -10.50 -6.73 15.86
CA ILE A 421 -10.76 -7.54 17.07
C ILE A 421 -10.06 -8.90 16.98
N GLU A 422 -10.09 -9.57 15.82
CA GLU A 422 -9.33 -10.80 15.61
C GLU A 422 -7.81 -10.58 15.70
N MET A 423 -7.29 -9.47 15.16
CA MET A 423 -5.87 -9.11 15.26
C MET A 423 -5.46 -8.87 16.72
N GLU A 424 -6.27 -8.13 17.49
CA GLU A 424 -6.04 -7.91 18.93
C GLU A 424 -6.08 -9.24 19.71
N PHE A 425 -7.08 -10.08 19.46
CA PHE A 425 -7.17 -11.42 20.07
C PHE A 425 -5.93 -12.27 19.76
N ARG A 426 -5.45 -12.29 18.50
CA ARG A 426 -4.22 -13.02 18.14
C ARG A 426 -2.98 -12.42 18.80
N SER A 427 -2.87 -11.09 18.87
CA SER A 427 -1.78 -10.40 19.59
C SER A 427 -1.76 -10.81 21.07
N GLU A 428 -2.92 -10.79 21.73
CA GLU A 428 -3.07 -11.17 23.13
C GLU A 428 -2.71 -12.65 23.39
N GLN A 429 -3.08 -13.56 22.49
CA GLN A 429 -2.70 -14.97 22.60
C GLN A 429 -1.19 -15.19 22.42
N VAL A 430 -0.55 -14.49 21.48
CA VAL A 430 0.92 -14.53 21.33
C VAL A 430 1.61 -14.00 22.60
N LEU A 431 1.10 -12.90 23.18
CA LEU A 431 1.64 -12.33 24.40
C LEU A 431 1.43 -13.22 25.63
N LYS A 432 0.28 -13.91 25.72
CA LYS A 432 0.01 -14.93 26.75
C LYS A 432 0.94 -16.14 26.60
N SER A 433 1.10 -16.66 25.37
CA SER A 433 2.03 -17.76 25.06
C SER A 433 3.49 -17.41 25.39
N GLU A 434 3.94 -16.20 25.08
CA GLU A 434 5.28 -15.75 25.50
C GLU A 434 5.36 -15.65 27.03
N SER A 435 4.36 -15.04 27.67
CA SER A 435 4.37 -14.83 29.11
C SER A 435 4.35 -16.13 29.92
N GLN A 436 3.75 -17.22 29.40
CA GLN A 436 3.81 -18.54 30.04
C GLN A 436 5.14 -19.26 29.78
N ALA A 437 5.71 -19.17 28.57
CA ALA A 437 6.94 -19.88 28.22
C ALA A 437 8.20 -19.29 28.87
N PHE A 438 8.16 -18.01 29.26
CA PHE A 438 9.31 -17.30 29.84
C PHE A 438 9.06 -16.82 31.29
N ARG A 439 8.17 -17.47 32.06
CA ARG A 439 7.88 -17.10 33.47
C ARG A 439 9.12 -17.14 34.35
N ASP A 440 9.91 -18.20 34.24
CA ASP A 440 11.01 -18.50 35.16
C ASP A 440 12.35 -17.90 34.71
N VAL A 441 12.35 -17.16 33.60
CA VAL A 441 13.56 -16.64 32.95
C VAL A 441 13.90 -15.25 33.49
N ASN A 442 14.31 -15.20 34.76
CA ASN A 442 14.66 -13.96 35.46
C ASN A 442 16.12 -13.96 35.96
N LYS A 443 17.06 -13.53 35.10
CA LYS A 443 18.43 -13.16 35.50
C LYS A 443 18.82 -11.82 34.86
N LYS A 444 19.56 -11.00 35.62
CA LYS A 444 19.74 -9.56 35.33
C LYS A 444 20.82 -9.20 34.29
N SER A 445 21.61 -10.14 33.78
CA SER A 445 22.71 -9.83 32.86
C SER A 445 22.22 -9.35 31.48
N PRO A 446 22.85 -8.32 30.88
CA PRO A 446 22.39 -7.72 29.63
C PRO A 446 22.53 -8.67 28.43
N GLU A 447 23.56 -9.50 28.40
CA GLU A 447 23.76 -10.52 27.36
C GLU A 447 22.68 -11.61 27.43
N PHE A 448 22.31 -12.04 28.64
CA PHE A 448 21.20 -12.97 28.84
C PHE A 448 19.87 -12.35 28.42
N LYS A 449 19.63 -11.05 28.68
CA LYS A 449 18.46 -10.35 28.13
C LYS A 449 18.42 -10.41 26.60
N LYS A 450 19.55 -10.20 25.91
CA LYS A 450 19.65 -10.30 24.45
C LYS A 450 19.40 -11.73 23.94
N LEU A 451 19.97 -12.74 24.59
CA LEU A 451 19.75 -14.15 24.26
C LEU A 451 18.29 -14.59 24.50
N VAL A 452 17.68 -14.13 25.60
CA VAL A 452 16.27 -14.37 25.92
C VAL A 452 15.34 -13.60 24.98
N GLN A 453 15.70 -12.41 24.51
CA GLN A 453 14.98 -11.69 23.45
C GLN A 453 15.03 -12.47 22.13
N ASN A 454 16.19 -13.00 21.74
CA ASN A 454 16.32 -13.86 20.56
C ASN A 454 15.44 -15.12 20.70
N ALA A 455 15.53 -15.83 21.83
CA ALA A 455 14.69 -16.99 22.13
C ALA A 455 13.19 -16.66 22.10
N LYS A 456 12.79 -15.52 22.66
CA LYS A 456 11.41 -15.00 22.57
C LYS A 456 10.98 -14.73 21.15
N SER A 457 11.85 -14.13 20.33
CA SER A 457 11.52 -13.82 18.94
C SER A 457 11.34 -15.08 18.07
N VAL A 458 12.08 -16.15 18.36
CA VAL A 458 11.98 -17.47 17.73
C VAL A 458 10.73 -18.22 18.23
N PHE A 459 10.47 -18.19 19.54
CA PHE A 459 9.27 -18.78 20.14
C PHE A 459 7.99 -18.12 19.62
N ARG A 460 7.98 -16.78 19.47
CA ARG A 460 6.88 -16.05 18.83
C ARG A 460 6.61 -16.57 17.42
N SER A 461 7.62 -16.70 16.56
CA SER A 461 7.40 -17.24 15.19
C SER A 461 6.79 -18.64 15.20
N SER A 462 7.27 -19.53 16.07
CA SER A 462 6.71 -20.89 16.19
C SER A 462 5.25 -20.90 16.68
N GLN A 463 4.90 -20.10 17.69
CA GLN A 463 3.51 -19.97 18.16
C GLN A 463 2.60 -19.30 17.13
N ILE A 464 3.11 -18.32 16.38
CA ILE A 464 2.43 -17.63 15.28
C ILE A 464 2.20 -18.58 14.08
N GLU A 465 3.01 -19.64 13.92
CA GLU A 465 2.77 -20.71 12.95
C GLU A 465 1.69 -21.70 13.42
N GLN A 466 1.62 -21.97 14.73
CA GLN A 466 0.61 -22.85 15.33
C GLN A 466 -0.80 -22.22 15.38
N SER A 467 -0.94 -20.89 15.43
CA SER A 467 -2.24 -20.19 15.45
C SER A 467 -2.96 -20.19 14.09
N LYS A 468 -3.44 -21.37 13.68
CA LYS A 468 -4.11 -21.62 12.38
C LYS A 468 -5.56 -21.09 12.26
N ILE A 469 -6.14 -20.54 13.32
CA ILE A 469 -7.57 -20.18 13.38
C ILE A 469 -7.79 -18.78 12.80
N LEU A 470 -7.99 -18.71 11.48
CA LEU A 470 -8.48 -17.51 10.80
C LEU A 470 -10.01 -17.41 10.95
N TRP A 471 -10.54 -16.28 11.40
CA TRP A 471 -11.99 -16.14 11.52
C TRP A 471 -12.64 -15.99 10.13
N PRO A 472 -13.75 -16.69 9.84
CA PRO A 472 -14.44 -16.55 8.55
C PRO A 472 -15.08 -15.15 8.42
N GLN A 473 -15.16 -14.64 7.19
CA GLN A 473 -15.68 -13.29 6.91
C GLN A 473 -17.11 -13.08 7.42
N SER A 474 -17.93 -14.13 7.46
CA SER A 474 -19.30 -14.12 8.00
C SER A 474 -19.32 -13.82 9.51
N ILE A 475 -18.36 -14.35 10.28
CA ILE A 475 -18.25 -14.09 11.73
C ILE A 475 -17.67 -12.69 11.97
N ARG A 476 -16.62 -12.30 11.24
CA ARG A 476 -16.08 -10.91 11.31
C ARG A 476 -17.17 -9.87 11.06
N ALA A 477 -17.97 -10.05 10.01
CA ALA A 477 -19.06 -9.15 9.68
C ALA A 477 -20.16 -9.14 10.76
N ARG A 478 -20.48 -10.29 11.39
CA ARG A 478 -21.45 -10.37 12.49
C ARG A 478 -20.95 -9.68 13.76
N ILE A 479 -19.73 -9.99 14.22
CA ILE A 479 -19.09 -9.36 15.38
C ILE A 479 -19.01 -7.84 15.19
N GLY A 480 -18.48 -7.40 14.04
CA GLY A 480 -18.43 -5.99 13.70
C GLY A 480 -19.81 -5.34 13.67
N SER A 481 -20.80 -5.97 13.04
CA SER A 481 -22.18 -5.45 12.98
C SER A 481 -22.83 -5.29 14.35
N VAL A 482 -22.65 -6.24 15.27
CA VAL A 482 -23.21 -6.17 16.64
C VAL A 482 -22.58 -4.99 17.40
N LEU A 483 -21.25 -4.88 17.38
CA LEU A 483 -20.54 -3.83 18.12
C LEU A 483 -20.79 -2.43 17.54
N ILE A 484 -20.85 -2.25 16.22
CA ILE A 484 -21.23 -0.94 15.66
C ILE A 484 -22.70 -0.59 15.98
N SER A 485 -23.59 -1.57 16.11
CA SER A 485 -24.99 -1.33 16.47
C SER A 485 -25.09 -0.85 17.92
N MET A 486 -24.32 -1.44 18.83
CA MET A 486 -24.16 -0.97 20.22
C MET A 486 -23.59 0.45 20.28
N LEU A 487 -22.65 0.80 19.41
CA LEU A 487 -22.10 2.16 19.35
C LEU A 487 -23.09 3.17 18.75
N ILE A 488 -23.88 2.80 17.75
CA ILE A 488 -24.91 3.66 17.13
C ILE A 488 -26.03 4.03 18.13
N GLN A 489 -26.48 3.08 18.94
CA GLN A 489 -27.53 3.35 19.94
C GLN A 489 -27.03 4.28 21.07
N VAL A 490 -25.78 4.11 21.50
CA VAL A 490 -25.14 4.88 22.58
C VAL A 490 -24.68 6.27 22.14
N ALA A 491 -23.96 6.37 21.02
CA ALA A 491 -23.22 7.58 20.69
C ALA A 491 -24.15 8.75 20.34
N LYS A 492 -24.31 9.70 21.26
CA LYS A 492 -25.02 10.97 21.04
C LYS A 492 -24.04 12.15 21.01
N VAL A 493 -24.42 13.22 20.31
CA VAL A 493 -23.76 14.52 20.28
C VAL A 493 -24.78 15.64 20.47
N SER A 494 -24.39 16.72 21.17
CA SER A 494 -25.13 17.97 21.13
C SER A 494 -25.07 18.58 19.73
N VAL A 495 -26.22 19.04 19.24
CA VAL A 495 -26.39 19.74 17.97
C VAL A 495 -27.21 21.00 18.19
N GLN A 496 -26.91 22.02 17.39
CA GLN A 496 -27.63 23.29 17.35
C GLN A 496 -28.41 23.34 16.04
N GLY A 497 -29.72 23.59 16.12
CA GLY A 497 -30.60 23.75 14.97
C GLY A 497 -31.28 25.12 15.00
N VAL A 498 -31.78 25.56 13.85
CA VAL A 498 -32.70 26.70 13.75
C VAL A 498 -34.04 26.13 13.32
N ASP A 499 -35.08 26.34 14.12
CA ASP A 499 -36.45 25.94 13.74
C ASP A 499 -36.89 26.77 12.52
N PRO A 500 -37.32 26.14 11.40
CA PRO A 500 -37.76 26.86 10.21
C PRO A 500 -38.98 27.77 10.45
N VAL A 501 -39.81 27.50 11.47
CA VAL A 501 -41.03 28.27 11.74
C VAL A 501 -40.74 29.45 12.66
N THR A 502 -40.21 29.21 13.86
CA THR A 502 -39.94 30.29 14.84
C THR A 502 -38.62 31.02 14.61
N LYS A 503 -37.71 30.47 13.81
CA LYS A 503 -36.30 30.91 13.64
C LYS A 503 -35.49 30.96 14.94
N ALA A 504 -36.01 30.37 16.03
CA ALA A 504 -35.28 30.25 17.28
C ALA A 504 -34.14 29.23 17.15
N LYS A 505 -33.01 29.52 17.82
CA LYS A 505 -31.93 28.53 17.98
C LYS A 505 -32.34 27.53 19.05
N VAL A 506 -32.40 26.25 18.68
CA VAL A 506 -32.72 25.14 19.58
C VAL A 506 -31.51 24.22 19.72
N HIS A 507 -31.33 23.69 20.92
CA HIS A 507 -30.27 22.74 21.26
C HIS A 507 -30.91 21.38 21.53
N GLY A 508 -30.30 20.31 21.03
CA GLY A 508 -30.78 18.94 21.25
C GLY A 508 -29.67 17.92 21.10
N GLU A 509 -29.93 16.68 21.52
CA GLU A 509 -29.02 15.56 21.28
C GLU A 509 -29.44 14.77 20.03
N ALA A 510 -28.47 14.48 19.16
CA ALA A 510 -28.64 13.67 17.95
C ALA A 510 -27.67 12.47 17.97
N PRO A 511 -28.00 11.34 17.31
CA PRO A 511 -27.06 10.23 17.18
C PRO A 511 -25.82 10.67 16.38
N ALA A 512 -24.63 10.36 16.91
CA ALA A 512 -23.34 10.68 16.32
C ALA A 512 -23.07 9.89 15.03
N PHE A 513 -23.63 8.67 14.95
CA PHE A 513 -23.57 7.78 13.81
C PHE A 513 -25.00 7.39 13.39
N ALA A 514 -25.29 7.44 12.09
CA ALA A 514 -26.58 7.03 11.54
C ALA A 514 -26.38 6.00 10.43
N HIS A 515 -27.09 4.87 10.51
CA HIS A 515 -27.13 3.89 9.43
C HIS A 515 -28.22 4.26 8.41
N GLY A 516 -27.87 4.24 7.13
CA GLY A 516 -28.80 4.55 6.04
C GLY A 516 -28.36 3.94 4.71
N TYR A 517 -29.06 4.31 3.64
CA TYR A 517 -28.77 3.82 2.30
C TYR A 517 -28.61 4.98 1.33
N GLN A 518 -27.69 4.87 0.39
CA GLN A 518 -27.53 5.78 -0.74
C GLN A 518 -27.64 4.99 -2.04
N TYR A 519 -28.34 5.57 -3.03
CA TYR A 519 -28.41 4.99 -4.37
C TYR A 519 -27.24 5.46 -5.22
N HIS A 520 -26.51 4.52 -5.82
CA HIS A 520 -25.42 4.78 -6.74
C HIS A 520 -25.57 3.90 -7.98
N ASN A 521 -25.67 4.51 -9.16
CA ASN A 521 -25.95 3.84 -10.44
C ASN A 521 -27.10 2.82 -10.36
N GLY A 522 -28.22 3.20 -9.74
CA GLY A 522 -29.39 2.34 -9.53
C GLY A 522 -29.27 1.31 -8.39
N SER A 523 -28.06 0.98 -7.95
CA SER A 523 -27.82 0.05 -6.84
C SER A 523 -27.97 0.73 -5.47
N LYS A 524 -28.56 0.03 -4.49
CA LYS A 524 -28.63 0.49 -3.09
C LYS A 524 -27.35 0.13 -2.34
N LEU A 525 -26.72 1.10 -1.71
CA LEU A 525 -25.48 0.94 -0.95
C LEU A 525 -25.70 1.35 0.51
N GLY A 526 -25.41 0.44 1.45
CA GLY A 526 -25.48 0.70 2.88
C GLY A 526 -24.32 1.59 3.35
N VAL A 527 -24.66 2.69 4.02
CA VAL A 527 -23.72 3.69 4.53
C VAL A 527 -23.91 3.90 6.04
N LEU A 528 -22.81 4.22 6.70
CA LEU A 528 -22.79 4.82 8.03
C LEU A 528 -22.39 6.28 7.86
N LYS A 529 -23.27 7.19 8.25
CA LYS A 529 -23.02 8.63 8.24
C LYS A 529 -22.57 9.08 9.60
N ILE A 530 -21.60 10.00 9.62
CA ILE A 530 -21.11 10.65 10.83
C ILE A 530 -21.81 12.02 10.94
N HIS A 531 -22.19 12.44 12.14
CA HIS A 531 -22.82 13.73 12.35
C HIS A 531 -21.83 14.89 12.10
N LYS A 532 -22.26 15.96 11.42
CA LYS A 532 -21.41 17.10 11.03
C LYS A 532 -20.60 17.71 12.19
N THR A 533 -21.21 17.83 13.37
CA THR A 533 -20.53 18.29 14.60
C THR A 533 -19.30 17.44 14.93
N LEU A 534 -19.35 16.12 14.70
CA LEU A 534 -18.22 15.23 14.94
C LEU A 534 -17.16 15.37 13.83
N ILE A 535 -17.57 15.51 12.57
CA ILE A 535 -16.63 15.71 11.43
C ILE A 535 -15.81 16.99 11.61
N ARG A 536 -16.42 18.10 12.05
CA ARG A 536 -15.68 19.33 12.41
C ARG A 536 -14.61 19.10 13.49
N GLN A 537 -14.83 18.15 14.41
CA GLN A 537 -13.87 17.77 15.45
C GLN A 537 -12.81 16.77 14.95
N LEU A 538 -13.16 15.89 14.02
CA LEU A 538 -12.24 14.94 13.41
C LEU A 538 -11.30 15.59 12.39
N ASN A 539 -11.74 16.68 11.74
CA ASN A 539 -10.90 17.49 10.86
C ASN A 539 -9.98 18.46 11.64
N GLY A 540 -10.08 18.50 12.97
CA GLY A 540 -9.24 19.32 13.82
C GLY A 540 -7.91 18.65 14.18
N GLU A 541 -6.89 19.46 14.46
CA GLU A 541 -5.51 19.05 14.77
C GLU A 541 -5.37 18.00 15.88
N ARG A 542 -6.35 17.94 16.78
CA ARG A 542 -6.36 17.02 17.93
C ARG A 542 -6.77 15.59 17.57
N LEU A 543 -7.12 15.29 16.31
CA LEU A 543 -7.50 13.94 15.86
C LEU A 543 -6.49 12.86 16.28
N ILE A 544 -5.19 13.13 16.15
CA ILE A 544 -4.13 12.16 16.50
C ILE A 544 -4.09 11.83 18.01
N ALA A 545 -4.53 12.75 18.88
CA ALA A 545 -4.67 12.49 20.31
C ALA A 545 -5.90 11.64 20.65
N SER A 546 -6.89 11.60 19.74
CA SER A 546 -8.11 10.78 19.85
C SER A 546 -7.93 9.41 19.20
N VAL A 547 -7.38 9.36 17.98
CA VAL A 547 -7.23 8.17 17.14
C VAL A 547 -5.74 7.92 16.90
N GLN A 548 -5.12 7.14 17.79
CA GLN A 548 -3.71 6.78 17.65
C GLN A 548 -3.53 5.72 16.54
N PRO A 549 -2.62 5.93 15.57
CA PRO A 549 -2.30 4.91 14.58
C PRO A 549 -1.57 3.74 15.23
N GLN A 550 -2.07 2.52 15.02
CA GLN A 550 -1.47 1.29 15.57
C GLN A 550 -0.12 0.93 14.92
N LEU A 551 0.08 1.31 13.65
CA LEU A 551 1.28 1.01 12.87
C LEU A 551 2.06 2.30 12.63
N LEU A 552 3.03 2.56 13.50
CA LEU A 552 3.96 3.69 13.46
C LEU A 552 5.36 3.22 13.07
N PRO A 553 6.24 4.11 12.57
CA PRO A 553 7.66 3.81 12.45
C PRO A 553 8.24 3.40 13.82
N MET A 554 9.13 2.42 13.81
CA MET A 554 9.69 1.84 15.05
C MET A 554 10.90 2.62 15.56
N LEU A 555 11.14 2.53 16.87
CA LEU A 555 12.26 3.20 17.55
C LEU A 555 13.53 2.33 17.66
N VAL A 556 13.46 1.08 17.19
CA VAL A 556 14.52 0.07 17.18
C VAL A 556 14.58 -0.60 15.81
N GLU A 557 15.67 -1.31 15.53
CA GLU A 557 15.81 -2.06 14.28
C GLU A 557 14.63 -3.04 14.06
N PRO A 558 14.08 -3.09 12.83
CA PRO A 558 13.08 -4.09 12.48
C PRO A 558 13.56 -5.51 12.67
N LYS A 559 12.65 -6.39 13.11
CA LYS A 559 12.94 -7.83 13.18
C LYS A 559 13.30 -8.28 11.75
N PRO A 560 14.49 -8.89 11.53
CA PRO A 560 14.84 -9.40 10.22
C PRO A 560 13.79 -10.39 9.71
N TRP A 561 13.47 -10.30 8.42
CA TRP A 561 12.72 -11.30 7.70
C TRP A 561 13.54 -12.59 7.67
N VAL A 562 12.96 -13.63 8.26
CA VAL A 562 13.51 -15.00 8.30
C VAL A 562 12.54 -16.04 7.73
N ASN A 563 11.26 -15.67 7.61
CA ASN A 563 10.24 -16.41 6.88
C ASN A 563 9.11 -15.45 6.46
N TRP A 564 8.19 -15.90 5.61
CA TRP A 564 7.11 -15.08 5.08
C TRP A 564 6.15 -14.46 6.12
N ARG A 565 6.16 -14.94 7.37
CA ARG A 565 5.24 -14.59 8.46
C ARG A 565 5.93 -13.84 9.61
N SER A 566 7.26 -13.72 9.57
CA SER A 566 8.09 -13.20 10.66
C SER A 566 9.14 -12.22 10.13
N GLY A 567 8.82 -10.94 10.26
CA GLY A 567 9.72 -9.81 10.06
C GLY A 567 8.99 -8.47 10.27
N GLY A 568 9.76 -7.38 10.27
CA GLY A 568 9.25 -6.04 10.51
C GLY A 568 9.01 -5.76 11.99
N TYR A 569 7.73 -5.73 12.39
CA TYR A 569 7.31 -5.41 13.76
C TYR A 569 7.70 -6.50 14.79
N HIS A 570 7.87 -6.10 16.05
CA HIS A 570 8.35 -7.01 17.12
C HIS A 570 7.22 -7.82 17.76
N TYR A 571 6.03 -7.23 17.88
CA TYR A 571 4.85 -7.82 18.52
C TYR A 571 3.71 -7.99 17.53
N THR A 572 3.51 -7.01 16.65
CA THR A 572 2.48 -7.05 15.61
C THR A 572 2.88 -8.00 14.49
N GLN A 573 2.11 -9.06 14.26
CA GLN A 573 2.35 -9.97 13.15
C GLN A 573 2.15 -9.26 11.79
N SER A 574 3.19 -9.25 10.95
CA SER A 574 3.11 -8.79 9.57
C SER A 574 3.40 -9.93 8.57
N THR A 575 2.82 -9.86 7.38
CA THR A 575 3.02 -10.83 6.29
C THR A 575 3.88 -10.17 5.21
N LEU A 576 4.81 -10.93 4.63
CA LEU A 576 5.73 -10.46 3.59
C LEU A 576 4.99 -9.81 2.40
N LEU A 577 3.88 -10.44 1.98
CA LEU A 577 3.11 -10.01 0.81
C LEU A 577 1.78 -9.38 1.21
N ARG A 578 1.49 -8.21 0.64
CA ARG A 578 0.20 -7.50 0.76
C ARG A 578 -0.81 -8.05 -0.26
N THR A 579 -1.38 -9.22 0.03
CA THR A 579 -2.35 -9.91 -0.84
C THR A 579 -3.73 -9.25 -0.87
N LYS A 580 -4.41 -9.25 -2.03
CA LYS A 580 -5.82 -8.83 -2.18
C LYS A 580 -6.77 -9.99 -1.85
N ASP A 581 -6.68 -10.51 -0.64
CA ASP A 581 -7.48 -11.63 -0.10
C ASP A 581 -7.42 -12.97 -0.89
N SER A 582 -6.45 -13.14 -1.82
CA SER A 582 -6.22 -14.43 -2.49
C SER A 582 -5.52 -15.43 -1.55
N PRO A 583 -6.14 -16.58 -1.22
CA PRO A 583 -5.50 -17.62 -0.40
C PRO A 583 -4.39 -18.34 -1.16
N GLU A 584 -4.50 -18.43 -2.50
CA GLU A 584 -3.51 -19.06 -3.37
C GLU A 584 -2.19 -18.31 -3.36
N GLN A 585 -2.21 -16.97 -3.40
CA GLN A 585 -1.00 -16.15 -3.27
C GLN A 585 -0.26 -16.41 -1.94
N VAL A 586 -1.00 -16.62 -0.86
CA VAL A 586 -0.43 -16.97 0.45
C VAL A 586 0.09 -18.41 0.47
N ALA A 587 -0.57 -19.34 -0.24
CA ALA A 587 -0.14 -20.74 -0.34
C ALA A 587 1.17 -20.88 -1.12
N TYR A 588 1.31 -20.23 -2.28
CA TYR A 588 2.58 -20.22 -3.04
C TYR A 588 3.69 -19.51 -2.27
N LEU A 589 3.41 -18.36 -1.64
CA LEU A 589 4.38 -17.67 -0.78
C LEU A 589 4.85 -18.55 0.38
N LYS A 590 3.93 -19.31 1.00
CA LYS A 590 4.27 -20.28 2.04
C LYS A 590 5.19 -21.37 1.47
N ALA A 591 4.83 -21.99 0.34
CA ALA A 591 5.63 -23.05 -0.27
C ALA A 591 7.05 -22.57 -0.64
N ALA A 592 7.17 -21.39 -1.26
CA ALA A 592 8.46 -20.75 -1.54
C ALA A 592 9.29 -20.52 -0.25
N SER A 593 8.67 -19.94 0.77
CA SER A 593 9.33 -19.72 2.07
C SER A 593 9.69 -21.00 2.83
N ASP A 594 8.91 -22.08 2.70
CA ASP A 594 9.21 -23.37 3.30
C ASP A 594 10.37 -24.07 2.55
N ASN A 595 10.52 -23.80 1.24
CA ASN A 595 11.59 -24.32 0.39
C ASN A 595 12.91 -23.53 0.50
N GLY A 596 12.89 -22.28 0.99
CA GLY A 596 14.05 -21.40 1.08
C GLY A 596 14.50 -20.76 -0.25
N ASP A 597 13.65 -20.72 -1.27
CA ASP A 597 14.02 -20.21 -2.61
C ASP A 597 14.03 -18.67 -2.72
N ILE A 598 13.46 -17.97 -1.72
CA ILE A 598 13.28 -16.52 -1.66
C ILE A 598 14.21 -15.77 -0.69
N ASP A 599 15.30 -16.38 -0.21
CA ASP A 599 16.22 -15.75 0.75
C ASP A 599 16.78 -14.39 0.28
N ARG A 600 17.08 -14.26 -1.03
CA ARG A 600 17.48 -12.98 -1.65
C ARG A 600 16.45 -11.85 -1.48
N VAL A 601 15.16 -12.20 -1.37
CA VAL A 601 14.07 -11.24 -1.08
C VAL A 601 14.14 -10.79 0.38
N TYR A 602 14.43 -11.71 1.31
CA TYR A 602 14.64 -11.37 2.71
C TYR A 602 15.86 -10.47 2.88
N ASP A 603 16.99 -10.77 2.24
CA ASP A 603 18.19 -9.93 2.28
C ASP A 603 17.91 -8.50 1.81
N GLY A 604 17.26 -8.33 0.66
CA GLY A 604 16.86 -7.02 0.14
C GLY A 604 15.95 -6.25 1.11
N LEU A 605 14.92 -6.91 1.66
CA LEU A 605 14.02 -6.30 2.65
C LEU A 605 14.71 -5.98 3.97
N ASN A 606 15.69 -6.79 4.39
CA ASN A 606 16.48 -6.58 5.59
C ASN A 606 17.47 -5.42 5.43
N VAL A 607 18.01 -5.18 4.22
CA VAL A 607 18.81 -3.99 3.91
C VAL A 607 17.92 -2.73 3.86
N LEU A 608 16.75 -2.80 3.22
CA LEU A 608 15.82 -1.67 3.17
C LEU A 608 15.29 -1.29 4.57
N GLY A 609 14.96 -2.27 5.39
CA GLY A 609 14.38 -2.07 6.72
C GLY A 609 15.35 -1.55 7.78
N ARG A 610 16.65 -1.86 7.69
CA ARG A 610 17.64 -1.45 8.70
C ARG A 610 18.11 0.01 8.59
N THR A 611 17.74 0.72 7.52
CA THR A 611 18.16 2.11 7.30
C THR A 611 17.46 3.05 8.29
N PRO A 612 18.18 3.74 9.19
CA PRO A 612 17.58 4.63 10.18
C PRO A 612 17.18 5.97 9.56
N TRP A 613 16.04 6.53 10.01
CA TRP A 613 15.51 7.82 9.56
C TRP A 613 15.33 8.77 10.74
N THR A 614 15.34 10.07 10.45
CA THR A 614 15.03 11.14 11.42
C THR A 614 14.13 12.19 10.76
N VAL A 615 13.35 12.92 11.56
CA VAL A 615 12.52 14.02 11.05
C VAL A 615 13.42 15.23 10.76
N ASN A 616 13.37 15.75 9.53
CA ASN A 616 14.08 16.99 9.21
C ASN A 616 13.42 18.18 9.91
N ARG A 617 13.98 18.57 11.06
CA ARG A 617 13.43 19.61 11.93
C ARG A 617 13.25 20.96 11.22
N LYS A 618 14.22 21.38 10.38
CA LYS A 618 14.14 22.67 9.67
C LYS A 618 12.93 22.73 8.73
N VAL A 619 12.66 21.64 8.01
CA VAL A 619 11.49 21.53 7.14
C VAL A 619 10.20 21.39 7.95
N PHE A 620 10.23 20.63 9.05
CA PHE A 620 9.11 20.50 9.98
C PHE A 620 8.67 21.85 10.56
N ASP A 621 9.63 22.68 10.98
CA ASP A 621 9.34 24.00 11.57
C ASP A 621 8.71 24.93 10.51
N VAL A 622 9.18 24.90 9.26
CA VAL A 622 8.59 25.67 8.13
C VAL A 622 7.18 25.19 7.78
N VAL A 623 6.96 23.88 7.60
CA VAL A 623 5.61 23.37 7.27
C VAL A 623 4.63 23.57 8.43
N SER A 624 5.09 23.54 9.69
CA SER A 624 4.29 23.89 10.85
C SER A 624 3.88 25.38 10.84
N GLN A 625 4.79 26.30 10.49
CA GLN A 625 4.45 27.72 10.33
C GLN A 625 3.41 27.94 9.21
N VAL A 626 3.60 27.29 8.06
CA VAL A 626 2.66 27.33 6.93
C VAL A 626 1.29 26.78 7.33
N TRP A 627 1.26 25.62 8.00
CA TRP A 627 0.02 25.00 8.49
C TRP A 627 -0.73 25.91 9.45
N ASN A 628 -0.03 26.48 10.44
CA ASN A 628 -0.61 27.40 11.42
C ASN A 628 -1.11 28.72 10.81
N LYS A 629 -0.66 29.08 9.60
CA LYS A 629 -1.17 30.22 8.84
C LYS A 629 -2.58 29.97 8.29
N GLY A 630 -2.95 28.71 8.05
CA GLY A 630 -4.27 28.31 7.54
C GLY A 630 -4.54 28.67 6.07
N GLU A 631 -3.61 29.31 5.38
CA GLU A 631 -3.70 29.63 3.95
C GLU A 631 -3.32 28.41 3.08
N GLY A 632 -3.81 28.38 1.84
CA GLY A 632 -3.41 27.35 0.87
C GLY A 632 -1.96 27.54 0.42
N PHE A 633 -1.16 26.47 0.43
CA PHE A 633 0.26 26.51 0.08
C PHE A 633 0.70 25.26 -0.68
N LEU A 634 1.07 25.42 -1.96
CA LEU A 634 1.39 24.33 -2.87
C LEU A 634 0.26 23.27 -2.89
N ASP A 635 0.53 22.07 -2.37
CA ASP A 635 -0.44 20.97 -2.26
C ASP A 635 -1.27 20.97 -0.96
N ILE A 636 -0.96 21.86 0.00
CA ILE A 636 -1.70 21.99 1.26
C ILE A 636 -2.94 22.87 0.98
N PRO A 637 -4.18 22.35 1.12
CA PRO A 637 -5.38 23.16 0.99
C PRO A 637 -5.50 24.13 2.18
N GLY A 638 -6.01 25.34 1.92
CA GLY A 638 -6.33 26.29 2.98
C GLY A 638 -7.49 25.81 3.86
N ALA A 639 -7.57 26.32 5.08
CA ALA A 639 -8.63 25.99 6.02
C ALA A 639 -10.00 26.50 5.51
N GLN A 640 -10.94 25.59 5.29
CA GLN A 640 -12.30 25.89 4.82
C GLN A 640 -13.36 25.24 5.74
N ASP A 641 -14.27 26.04 6.30
CA ASP A 641 -15.30 25.58 7.25
C ASP A 641 -16.51 24.91 6.56
N GLU A 642 -16.97 25.45 5.42
CA GLU A 642 -18.04 24.83 4.63
C GLU A 642 -17.84 25.04 3.11
N MET A 643 -18.33 24.09 2.31
CA MET A 643 -18.29 24.16 0.85
C MET A 643 -19.28 25.22 0.33
N VAL A 644 -18.80 26.14 -0.50
CA VAL A 644 -19.67 27.14 -1.16
C VAL A 644 -20.21 26.53 -2.45
N LEU A 645 -21.52 26.29 -2.50
CA LEU A 645 -22.19 25.73 -3.68
C LEU A 645 -22.66 26.84 -4.64
N PRO A 646 -22.64 26.60 -5.97
CA PRO A 646 -23.20 27.53 -6.93
C PRO A 646 -24.73 27.66 -6.75
N PRO A 647 -25.31 28.85 -7.03
CA PRO A 647 -26.74 29.10 -6.83
C PRO A 647 -27.58 28.07 -7.59
N ALA A 648 -28.64 27.58 -6.94
CA ALA A 648 -29.51 26.58 -7.54
C ALA A 648 -30.32 27.20 -8.69
N PRO A 649 -30.28 26.64 -9.91
CA PRO A 649 -31.13 27.10 -11.01
C PRO A 649 -32.62 26.89 -10.67
N PRO A 650 -33.54 27.69 -11.24
CA PRO A 650 -34.96 27.55 -10.96
C PRO A 650 -35.47 26.16 -11.39
N LYS A 651 -36.40 25.58 -10.62
CA LYS A 651 -36.89 24.21 -10.84
C LYS A 651 -37.50 23.97 -12.22
N ASN A 652 -37.95 25.05 -12.89
CA ASN A 652 -38.57 25.03 -14.21
C ASN A 652 -37.54 25.15 -15.36
N SER A 653 -36.24 25.12 -15.05
CA SER A 653 -35.17 25.12 -16.06
C SER A 653 -35.16 23.82 -16.88
N ASP A 654 -34.59 23.89 -18.08
CA ASP A 654 -34.31 22.71 -18.90
C ASP A 654 -33.54 21.62 -18.11
N PRO A 655 -33.89 20.32 -18.24
CA PRO A 655 -33.21 19.24 -17.54
C PRO A 655 -31.69 19.16 -17.77
N THR A 656 -31.18 19.68 -18.89
CA THR A 656 -29.73 19.75 -19.17
C THR A 656 -29.03 20.70 -18.20
N ILE A 657 -29.65 21.86 -17.92
CA ILE A 657 -29.15 22.85 -16.94
C ILE A 657 -29.17 22.24 -15.53
N LEU A 658 -30.27 21.58 -15.16
CA LEU A 658 -30.38 20.90 -13.87
C LEU A 658 -29.35 19.76 -13.72
N ARG A 659 -29.03 19.06 -14.81
CA ARG A 659 -27.98 18.02 -14.84
C ARG A 659 -26.58 18.64 -14.73
N ALA A 660 -26.31 19.72 -15.46
CA ALA A 660 -25.03 20.43 -15.42
C ALA A 660 -24.75 20.96 -14.01
N TRP A 661 -25.72 21.63 -13.37
CA TRP A 661 -25.60 22.09 -11.99
C TRP A 661 -25.37 20.92 -11.01
N LYS A 662 -26.11 19.80 -11.14
CA LYS A 662 -25.87 18.59 -10.32
C LYS A 662 -24.48 17.99 -10.52
N LEU A 663 -23.90 18.08 -11.71
CA LEU A 663 -22.51 17.66 -11.96
C LEU A 663 -21.52 18.64 -11.34
N GLN A 664 -21.72 19.94 -11.50
CA GLN A 664 -20.90 20.98 -10.88
C GLN A 664 -20.89 20.86 -9.35
N VAL A 665 -22.04 20.67 -8.70
CA VAL A 665 -22.15 20.43 -7.25
C VAL A 665 -21.37 19.18 -6.83
N LYS A 666 -21.41 18.10 -7.62
CA LYS A 666 -20.57 16.91 -7.35
C LYS A 666 -19.08 17.19 -7.50
N THR A 667 -18.68 17.99 -8.49
CA THR A 667 -17.28 18.40 -8.67
C THR A 667 -16.79 19.25 -7.50
N ILE A 668 -17.60 20.18 -7.00
CA ILE A 668 -17.26 21.00 -5.82
C ILE A 668 -17.21 20.15 -4.55
N ALA A 669 -18.14 19.22 -4.34
CA ALA A 669 -18.15 18.33 -3.18
C ALA A 669 -17.11 17.18 -3.22
N ASN A 670 -16.32 17.08 -4.29
CA ASN A 670 -15.22 16.12 -4.45
C ASN A 670 -13.84 16.81 -4.45
N LYS A 671 -13.81 18.15 -4.47
CA LYS A 671 -12.62 18.92 -4.12
C LYS A 671 -12.53 19.01 -2.59
#